data_AF-A0A8B6E667-F1
#
_entry.id   AF-A0A8B6E667-F1
#
_cell.length_a   1.000
_cell.length_b   1.000
_cell.length_c   1.000
_cell.angle_alpha   90.00
_cell.angle_beta   90.00
_cell.angle_gamma   90.00
#
_symmetry.space_group_name_H-M   'P 1'
#
loop_
_entity.id
_entity.type
_entity.pdbx_description
1 polymer ?
#
loop_
_entity_poly.entity_id
_entity_poly.type
_entity_poly.pdbx_seq_one_letter_code
_entity_poly.pdbx_strand_id
1 'polypeptide(L)'
;TRGREGKKKGEVLVFLDSHCEVNTDWLQPLLTRIVEDRVNVVVPVIDIVNADTMELQTSPLVVGGFNWGLHFRWDQLPVHIRDNPDVASNPVKSPTMAGGLFAMDRSYYFELGEYDSGMDIWGGENLELSFRIWQCGGRLEIIPCSHVGHIFRKRRPYGSYGEGDTMLKNSLRVANVWMDDYKKYFYKQRQQPTDVSYGDISDRVALRKRLHCKSFEWYLNNVYPEQVLPNSEGMAPAVIHPPEKRLRTKVLRKGQIGYWIKLSLVMDMGYGILDMGYVLRCYCIPLKDFYPYGQSHGDQRVPTNDDGSSPRVPISTSFPYFNQVFRSLYVNTNGAISFDETLSTFTPSAFPLSGNKKIVAPYWCDIDTREGGVVWYYETNDRDVLFKATDDIQKTFPEQKNFRAAWVFVATWDNVAFYRASSTGQRKRNTFQCILITNGRHSFAIFLYNKIEWTTGSASGGNKDTGLGGTPAQVGFDAGNGHNYLAIRESRTPAVLQVTHLTNVKIDGKFVYRTDTETVKDGGCTTHTGGKLAIFPRYVTMFGGTVLSIGGPCVEPNDTISIMFRNKPEVITCTFFSFNAVRCITPMMYETGDVNVTLTVLHRHNTSVFTGICTFGICMFGICTFETRRSNCSCNQ
;
A
#
# COMPACT_ATOMS: atom_id res chain seq x y z
N THR A 1 15.92 -25.52 -7.17
CA THR A 1 17.34 -25.36 -7.57
C THR A 1 17.87 -26.39 -8.57
N ARG A 2 17.04 -27.18 -9.27
CA ARG A 2 17.49 -27.95 -10.45
C ARG A 2 17.17 -27.18 -11.73
N GLY A 3 18.20 -26.66 -12.40
CA GLY A 3 18.07 -26.02 -13.69
C GLY A 3 19.38 -25.44 -14.21
N ARG A 4 19.70 -25.76 -15.46
CA ARG A 4 20.87 -25.37 -16.28
C ARG A 4 22.15 -26.18 -16.04
N GLU A 5 22.30 -27.23 -16.84
CA GLU A 5 23.59 -27.62 -17.41
C GLU A 5 24.01 -26.57 -18.44
N GLY A 6 25.28 -26.17 -18.45
CA GLY A 6 25.88 -25.35 -19.52
C GLY A 6 26.24 -23.89 -19.21
N LYS A 7 25.82 -23.31 -18.07
CA LYS A 7 26.35 -22.01 -17.58
C LYS A 7 27.10 -22.24 -16.28
N LYS A 8 28.34 -21.74 -16.18
CA LYS A 8 29.10 -21.75 -14.91
C LYS A 8 28.24 -21.07 -13.84
N LYS A 9 27.86 -21.82 -12.81
CA LYS A 9 27.10 -21.31 -11.67
C LYS A 9 28.05 -20.54 -10.77
N GLY A 10 27.58 -19.45 -10.16
CA GLY A 10 28.39 -18.71 -9.18
C GLY A 10 28.79 -19.60 -8.01
N GLU A 11 30.02 -19.43 -7.55
CA GLU A 11 30.63 -20.21 -6.45
C GLU A 11 30.13 -19.76 -5.07
N VAL A 12 29.67 -18.51 -4.96
CA VAL A 12 29.11 -17.93 -3.74
C VAL A 12 27.63 -17.61 -3.93
N LEU A 13 26.82 -17.89 -2.91
CA LEU A 13 25.44 -17.44 -2.81
C LEU A 13 25.40 -16.15 -2.00
N VAL A 14 24.69 -15.15 -2.51
CA VAL A 14 24.42 -13.88 -1.82
C VAL A 14 22.92 -13.70 -1.72
N PHE A 15 22.42 -13.62 -0.49
CA PHE A 15 21.02 -13.40 -0.18
C PHE A 15 20.84 -11.94 0.19
N LEU A 16 19.84 -11.28 -0.43
CA LEU A 16 19.42 -9.93 -0.12
C LEU A 16 17.90 -9.86 -0.12
N ASP A 17 17.34 -9.14 0.84
CA ASP A 17 15.94 -8.77 0.79
C ASP A 17 15.64 -7.87 -0.42
N SER A 18 14.41 -7.94 -0.92
CA SER A 18 13.96 -7.17 -2.09
C SER A 18 13.87 -5.64 -1.89
N HIS A 19 14.29 -5.15 -0.74
CA HIS A 19 14.20 -3.76 -0.30
C HIS A 19 15.49 -3.36 0.42
N CYS A 20 16.61 -3.64 -0.25
CA CYS A 20 17.94 -3.23 0.16
C CYS A 20 18.54 -2.23 -0.84
N GLU A 21 19.49 -1.43 -0.36
CA GLU A 21 20.35 -0.56 -1.16
C GLU A 21 21.80 -0.86 -0.80
N VAL A 22 22.60 -1.33 -1.76
CA VAL A 22 23.99 -1.74 -1.50
C VAL A 22 24.92 -0.53 -1.56
N ASN A 23 25.88 -0.45 -0.63
CA ASN A 23 26.86 0.64 -0.61
C ASN A 23 28.05 0.34 -1.54
N THR A 24 28.95 1.31 -1.71
CA THR A 24 30.18 1.15 -2.49
C THR A 24 31.04 0.03 -1.90
N ASP A 25 31.57 -0.82 -2.77
CA ASP A 25 32.47 -1.92 -2.42
C ASP A 25 31.94 -2.89 -1.34
N TRP A 26 30.62 -3.01 -1.18
CA TRP A 26 30.01 -3.88 -0.19
C TRP A 26 30.33 -5.37 -0.40
N LEU A 27 30.50 -5.81 -1.65
CA LEU A 27 30.58 -7.24 -1.97
C LEU A 27 31.99 -7.80 -1.77
N GLN A 28 33.03 -7.04 -2.11
CA GLN A 28 34.42 -7.52 -2.11
C GLN A 28 34.91 -7.97 -0.73
N PRO A 29 34.61 -7.28 0.39
CA PRO A 29 34.95 -7.74 1.73
C PRO A 29 34.27 -9.07 2.09
N LEU A 30 33.01 -9.26 1.70
CA LEU A 30 32.27 -10.50 1.93
C LEU A 30 32.92 -11.66 1.18
N LEU A 31 33.19 -11.48 -0.12
CA LEU A 31 33.79 -12.52 -0.95
C LEU A 31 35.21 -12.88 -0.50
N THR A 32 36.01 -11.88 -0.13
CA THR A 32 37.37 -12.10 0.38
C THR A 32 37.33 -13.02 1.59
N ARG A 33 36.40 -12.77 2.51
CA ARG A 33 36.29 -13.56 3.73
C ARG A 33 35.83 -15.00 3.49
N ILE A 34 34.99 -15.25 2.48
CA ILE A 34 34.58 -16.61 2.08
C ILE A 34 35.73 -17.34 1.38
N VAL A 35 36.56 -16.64 0.61
CA VAL A 35 37.72 -17.24 -0.06
C VAL A 35 38.79 -17.67 0.94
N GLU A 36 38.97 -16.92 2.03
CA GLU A 36 39.88 -17.30 3.12
C GLU A 36 39.51 -18.62 3.79
N ASP A 37 38.20 -18.83 4.03
CA ASP A 37 37.68 -20.11 4.50
C ASP A 37 36.21 -20.26 4.07
N ARG A 38 35.94 -21.32 3.30
CA ARG A 38 34.62 -21.59 2.72
C ARG A 38 33.52 -21.77 3.78
N VAL A 39 33.89 -22.07 5.03
CA VAL A 39 32.93 -22.26 6.13
C VAL A 39 32.48 -20.95 6.78
N ASN A 40 33.01 -19.81 6.32
CA ASN A 40 32.59 -18.48 6.76
C ASN A 40 31.26 -18.11 6.10
N VAL A 41 30.28 -17.79 6.95
CA VAL A 41 29.01 -17.15 6.58
C VAL A 41 29.09 -15.70 7.01
N VAL A 42 28.98 -14.80 6.04
CA VAL A 42 29.32 -13.40 6.25
C VAL A 42 28.12 -12.49 6.01
N VAL A 43 27.98 -11.51 6.89
CA VAL A 43 26.83 -10.61 6.95
C VAL A 43 27.35 -9.16 6.81
N PRO A 44 26.74 -8.31 5.97
CA PRO A 44 27.09 -6.89 5.94
C PRO A 44 26.64 -6.18 7.23
N VAL A 45 27.21 -5.02 7.53
CA VAL A 45 26.54 -4.03 8.38
C VAL A 45 25.25 -3.60 7.69
N ILE A 46 24.13 -3.74 8.39
CA ILE A 46 22.81 -3.43 7.86
C ILE A 46 22.44 -2.01 8.25
N ASP A 47 22.63 -1.07 7.33
CA ASP A 47 22.25 0.34 7.52
C ASP A 47 20.73 0.51 7.44
N ILE A 48 20.23 1.59 8.03
CA ILE A 48 18.79 1.87 8.08
C ILE A 48 18.42 2.75 6.90
N VAL A 49 17.56 2.25 6.01
CA VAL A 49 16.83 3.10 5.07
C VAL A 49 15.48 3.43 5.69
N ASN A 50 15.25 4.71 5.97
CA ASN A 50 14.00 5.16 6.57
C ASN A 50 12.82 4.83 5.64
N ALA A 51 11.86 4.05 6.13
CA ALA A 51 10.73 3.61 5.30
C ALA A 51 9.78 4.75 4.84
N ASP A 52 9.82 5.90 5.51
CA ASP A 52 9.01 7.09 5.18
C ASP A 52 9.81 8.09 4.32
N THR A 53 11.06 8.42 4.70
CA THR A 53 11.87 9.45 4.00
C THR A 53 12.80 8.90 2.93
N MET A 54 13.03 7.59 2.90
CA MET A 54 14.05 6.91 2.07
C MET A 54 15.49 7.38 2.32
N GLU A 55 15.74 8.14 3.40
CA GLU A 55 17.08 8.55 3.79
C GLU A 55 17.85 7.35 4.36
N LEU A 56 19.10 7.21 3.91
CA LEU A 56 20.04 6.21 4.42
C LEU A 56 20.74 6.75 5.67
N GLN A 57 20.72 5.96 6.75
CA GLN A 57 21.41 6.23 8.00
C GLN A 57 22.30 5.05 8.36
N THR A 58 23.57 5.34 8.66
CA THR A 58 24.54 4.32 9.09
C THR A 58 24.14 3.72 10.43
N SER A 59 24.19 2.39 10.53
CA SER A 59 23.91 1.66 11.76
C SER A 59 25.17 1.54 12.64
N PRO A 60 25.01 1.52 13.98
CA PRO A 60 26.12 1.14 14.85
C PRO A 60 26.50 -0.33 14.62
N LEU A 61 27.77 -0.67 14.85
CA LEU A 61 28.23 -2.05 14.80
C LEU A 61 27.66 -2.83 16.00
N VAL A 62 26.76 -3.77 15.70
CA VAL A 62 26.05 -4.62 16.66
C VAL A 62 26.09 -6.07 16.20
N VAL A 63 25.91 -7.01 17.11
CA VAL A 63 25.81 -8.45 16.78
C VAL A 63 24.38 -8.95 16.94
N GLY A 64 24.07 -10.05 16.26
CA GLY A 64 22.79 -10.72 16.39
C GLY A 64 22.71 -11.54 17.67
N GLY A 65 21.64 -11.33 18.43
CA GLY A 65 21.26 -12.11 19.60
C GLY A 65 19.87 -12.75 19.45
N PHE A 66 19.39 -13.38 20.51
CA PHE A 66 18.02 -13.86 20.60
C PHE A 66 17.51 -13.83 22.03
N ASN A 67 16.19 -13.77 22.22
CA ASN A 67 15.58 -14.04 23.53
C ASN A 67 15.08 -15.47 23.62
N TRP A 68 14.80 -15.97 24.83
CA TRP A 68 14.32 -17.34 25.04
C TRP A 68 12.95 -17.64 24.41
N GLY A 69 12.25 -16.64 23.88
CA GLY A 69 11.04 -16.79 23.06
C GLY A 69 11.34 -17.06 21.58
N LEU A 70 12.61 -17.24 21.23
CA LEU A 70 13.16 -17.41 19.88
C LEU A 70 12.87 -16.23 18.95
N HIS A 71 12.92 -15.01 19.49
CA HIS A 71 12.93 -13.79 18.69
C HIS A 71 14.33 -13.22 18.57
N PHE A 72 14.71 -12.88 17.34
CA PHE A 72 15.93 -12.15 17.04
C PHE A 72 15.93 -10.78 17.72
N ARG A 73 17.10 -10.34 18.18
CA ARG A 73 17.36 -8.98 18.68
C ARG A 73 18.78 -8.56 18.31
N TRP A 74 19.04 -7.26 18.36
CA TRP A 74 20.37 -6.71 18.23
C TRP A 74 21.00 -6.53 19.61
N ASP A 75 22.19 -7.07 19.80
CA ASP A 75 22.96 -6.94 21.03
C ASP A 75 24.18 -6.05 20.80
N GLN A 76 24.55 -5.28 21.83
CA GLN A 76 25.77 -4.50 21.81
C GLN A 76 27.00 -5.43 21.84
N LEU A 77 28.09 -4.99 21.21
CA LEU A 77 29.35 -5.70 21.28
C LEU A 77 29.83 -5.83 22.73
N PRO A 78 30.33 -7.01 23.14
CA PRO A 78 31.06 -7.15 24.39
C PRO A 78 32.19 -6.11 24.48
N VAL A 79 32.41 -5.56 25.68
CA VAL A 79 33.37 -4.46 25.92
C VAL A 79 34.76 -4.78 25.34
N HIS A 80 35.24 -6.01 25.49
CA HIS A 80 36.54 -6.44 24.99
C HIS A 80 36.66 -6.45 23.46
N ILE A 81 35.54 -6.59 22.74
CA ILE A 81 35.50 -6.49 21.27
C ILE A 81 35.33 -5.03 20.85
N ARG A 82 34.41 -4.32 21.50
CA ARG A 82 34.09 -2.92 21.19
C ARG A 82 35.30 -2.00 21.35
N ASP A 83 36.08 -2.21 22.41
CA ASP A 83 37.22 -1.34 22.74
C ASP A 83 38.51 -1.76 21.99
N ASN A 84 38.44 -2.77 21.12
CA ASN A 84 39.52 -3.13 20.22
C ASN A 84 39.64 -2.07 19.11
N PRO A 85 40.79 -1.39 18.94
CA PRO A 85 40.95 -0.33 17.94
C PRO A 85 40.71 -0.81 16.49
N ASP A 86 40.91 -2.09 16.21
CA ASP A 86 40.76 -2.66 14.86
C ASP A 86 39.35 -3.22 14.59
N VAL A 87 38.40 -3.05 15.52
CA VAL A 87 37.04 -3.61 15.40
C VAL A 87 36.28 -3.07 14.19
N ALA A 88 36.60 -1.85 13.75
CA ALA A 88 35.96 -1.20 12.62
C ALA A 88 36.36 -1.80 11.25
N SER A 89 37.42 -2.61 11.20
CA SER A 89 37.92 -3.24 9.97
C SER A 89 37.94 -4.77 10.01
N ASN A 90 37.93 -5.36 11.21
CA ASN A 90 38.04 -6.81 11.37
C ASN A 90 36.67 -7.52 11.40
N PRO A 91 36.55 -8.74 10.86
CA PRO A 91 35.34 -9.54 10.99
C PRO A 91 34.93 -9.74 12.46
N VAL A 92 33.65 -9.51 12.75
CA VAL A 92 33.09 -9.64 14.10
C VAL A 92 32.22 -10.88 14.17
N LYS A 93 32.56 -11.82 15.07
CA LYS A 93 31.74 -13.02 15.29
C LYS A 93 30.37 -12.63 15.84
N SER A 94 29.32 -13.18 15.23
CA SER A 94 27.93 -12.92 15.62
C SER A 94 27.25 -14.23 16.04
N PRO A 95 26.64 -14.30 17.24
CA PRO A 95 25.90 -15.49 17.67
C PRO A 95 24.78 -15.87 16.69
N THR A 96 24.01 -14.87 16.27
CA THR A 96 22.92 -15.04 15.30
C THR A 96 23.00 -14.00 14.18
N MET A 97 22.17 -14.15 13.16
CA MET A 97 21.97 -13.13 12.12
C MET A 97 20.50 -12.79 11.94
N ALA A 98 20.22 -11.62 11.37
CA ALA A 98 18.87 -11.23 10.99
C ALA A 98 18.29 -12.14 9.88
N GLY A 99 19.15 -12.66 8.99
CA GLY A 99 18.82 -13.71 8.00
C GLY A 99 18.45 -13.23 6.60
N GLY A 100 18.08 -11.95 6.42
CA GLY A 100 17.72 -11.40 5.10
C GLY A 100 18.91 -11.03 4.20
N LEU A 101 20.08 -10.79 4.79
CA LEU A 101 21.29 -10.32 4.09
C LEU A 101 22.51 -11.12 4.56
N PHE A 102 23.05 -11.99 3.70
CA PHE A 102 24.30 -12.70 3.97
C PHE A 102 24.89 -13.32 2.70
N ALA A 103 26.17 -13.69 2.73
CA ALA A 103 26.85 -14.44 1.70
C ALA A 103 27.52 -15.69 2.26
N MET A 104 27.60 -16.75 1.45
CA MET A 104 28.15 -18.04 1.83
C MET A 104 28.61 -18.85 0.62
N ASP A 105 29.63 -19.68 0.78
CA ASP A 105 30.03 -20.65 -0.24
C ASP A 105 28.84 -21.55 -0.64
N ARG A 106 28.64 -21.70 -1.95
CA ARG A 106 27.50 -22.42 -2.50
C ARG A 106 27.51 -23.89 -2.11
N SER A 107 28.67 -24.53 -2.16
CA SER A 107 28.78 -25.97 -1.85
C SER A 107 28.53 -26.21 -0.37
N TYR A 108 29.08 -25.33 0.48
CA TYR A 108 28.89 -25.38 1.92
C TYR A 108 27.42 -25.15 2.33
N TYR A 109 26.68 -24.27 1.65
CA TYR A 109 25.23 -24.13 1.85
C TYR A 109 24.46 -25.44 1.62
N PHE A 110 24.80 -26.19 0.57
CA PHE A 110 24.19 -27.49 0.28
C PHE A 110 24.67 -28.59 1.24
N GLU A 111 25.95 -28.60 1.61
CA GLU A 111 26.52 -29.53 2.61
C GLU A 111 25.88 -29.37 3.99
N LEU A 112 25.65 -28.13 4.42
CA LEU A 112 24.91 -27.84 5.65
C LEU A 112 23.45 -28.26 5.56
N GLY A 113 22.92 -28.50 4.36
CA GLY A 113 21.58 -29.03 4.13
C GLY A 113 20.50 -27.97 3.96
N GLU A 114 20.79 -26.90 3.21
CA GLU A 114 19.84 -25.87 2.75
C GLU A 114 18.98 -25.27 3.89
N TYR A 115 17.82 -24.68 3.62
CA TYR A 115 16.85 -24.36 4.67
C TYR A 115 15.99 -25.57 5.04
N ASP A 116 15.41 -25.57 6.24
CA ASP A 116 14.41 -26.56 6.64
C ASP A 116 13.11 -26.35 5.84
N SER A 117 12.85 -27.25 4.89
CA SER A 117 11.67 -27.19 4.00
C SER A 117 10.34 -27.40 4.72
N GLY A 118 10.35 -27.79 6.00
CA GLY A 118 9.14 -27.87 6.83
C GLY A 118 8.75 -26.57 7.53
N MET A 119 9.50 -25.48 7.33
CA MET A 119 9.16 -24.15 7.82
C MET A 119 8.20 -23.42 6.89
N ASP A 120 7.25 -22.70 7.47
CA ASP A 120 6.22 -21.97 6.73
C ASP A 120 6.48 -20.46 6.72
N ILE A 121 6.28 -19.85 5.56
CA ILE A 121 6.22 -18.40 5.29
C ILE A 121 7.42 -17.60 5.81
N TRP A 122 7.47 -17.32 7.11
CA TRP A 122 8.46 -16.43 7.72
C TRP A 122 8.58 -16.63 9.23
N GLY A 123 9.82 -16.65 9.72
CA GLY A 123 10.18 -16.58 11.13
C GLY A 123 10.94 -17.82 11.60
N GLY A 124 12.04 -17.61 12.32
CA GLY A 124 12.83 -18.67 12.96
C GLY A 124 13.92 -19.27 12.09
N GLU A 125 13.87 -19.11 10.76
CA GLU A 125 14.86 -19.64 9.81
C GLU A 125 16.25 -19.05 10.03
N ASN A 126 16.31 -17.77 10.41
CA ASN A 126 17.55 -17.07 10.70
C ASN A 126 18.24 -17.64 11.95
N LEU A 127 17.48 -18.00 12.98
CA LEU A 127 18.01 -18.63 14.19
C LEU A 127 18.39 -20.10 13.94
N GLU A 128 17.57 -20.84 13.19
CA GLU A 128 17.88 -22.23 12.81
C GLU A 128 19.22 -22.33 12.09
N LEU A 129 19.41 -21.49 11.06
CA LEU A 129 20.62 -21.49 10.28
C LEU A 129 21.81 -20.99 11.11
N SER A 130 21.63 -19.98 11.96
CA SER A 130 22.69 -19.50 12.87
C SER A 130 23.19 -20.60 13.81
N PHE A 131 22.26 -21.31 14.47
CA PHE A 131 22.58 -22.40 15.38
C PHE A 131 23.27 -23.54 14.65
N ARG A 132 22.80 -23.88 13.45
CA ARG A 132 23.39 -24.93 12.62
C ARG A 132 24.79 -24.57 12.15
N ILE A 133 25.02 -23.37 11.64
CA ILE A 133 26.35 -22.91 11.20
C ILE A 133 27.36 -23.12 12.33
N TRP A 134 27.08 -22.57 13.51
CA TRP A 134 27.99 -22.66 14.64
C TRP A 134 28.16 -24.08 15.18
N GLN A 135 27.06 -24.79 15.44
CA GLN A 135 27.15 -26.13 16.02
C GLN A 135 27.79 -27.13 15.05
N CYS A 136 27.69 -26.94 13.74
CA CYS A 136 28.22 -27.86 12.73
C CYS A 136 29.57 -27.40 12.15
N GLY A 137 30.30 -26.50 12.84
CA GLY A 137 31.71 -26.20 12.56
C GLY A 137 31.98 -25.00 11.64
N GLY A 138 30.95 -24.27 11.23
CA GLY A 138 31.08 -23.02 10.48
C GLY A 138 31.29 -21.81 11.38
N ARG A 139 31.33 -20.63 10.75
CA ARG A 139 31.47 -19.33 11.44
C ARG A 139 30.46 -18.35 10.89
N LEU A 140 29.87 -17.54 11.76
CA LEU A 140 28.97 -16.46 11.39
C LEU A 140 29.59 -15.13 11.79
N GLU A 141 29.88 -14.29 10.81
CA GLU A 141 30.65 -13.06 11.01
C GLU A 141 29.96 -11.86 10.34
N ILE A 142 29.95 -10.73 11.03
CA ILE A 142 29.59 -9.42 10.47
C ILE A 142 30.87 -8.80 9.95
N ILE A 143 30.83 -8.27 8.72
CA ILE A 143 31.97 -7.65 8.04
C ILE A 143 31.78 -6.14 8.06
N PRO A 144 32.47 -5.39 8.95
CA PRO A 144 32.25 -3.96 9.14
C PRO A 144 32.41 -3.12 7.87
N CYS A 145 33.37 -3.45 7.01
CA CYS A 145 33.60 -2.72 5.75
C CYS A 145 32.49 -2.91 4.70
N SER A 146 31.59 -3.88 4.88
CA SER A 146 30.52 -4.17 3.92
C SER A 146 29.21 -3.57 4.42
N HIS A 147 28.73 -2.50 3.79
CA HIS A 147 27.47 -1.85 4.17
C HIS A 147 26.35 -2.11 3.17
N VAL A 148 25.17 -2.47 3.67
CA VAL A 148 23.94 -2.58 2.88
C VAL A 148 22.78 -1.96 3.64
N GLY A 149 22.16 -0.93 3.07
CA GLY A 149 20.95 -0.32 3.59
C GLY A 149 19.75 -1.25 3.47
N HIS A 150 18.89 -1.30 4.49
CA HIS A 150 17.66 -2.09 4.52
C HIS A 150 16.48 -1.26 5.02
N ILE A 151 15.32 -1.42 4.38
CA ILE A 151 14.10 -0.76 4.82
C ILE A 151 13.46 -1.55 5.98
N PHE A 152 13.71 -1.13 7.21
CA PHE A 152 13.08 -1.71 8.40
C PHE A 152 11.61 -1.28 8.52
N ARG A 153 10.69 -2.25 8.47
CA ARG A 153 9.24 -2.00 8.50
C ARG A 153 8.65 -2.24 9.90
N LYS A 154 7.68 -1.40 10.30
CA LYS A 154 6.94 -1.57 11.57
C LYS A 154 5.94 -2.72 11.56
N ARG A 155 5.49 -3.17 10.38
CA ARG A 155 4.50 -4.25 10.21
C ARG A 155 4.80 -5.06 8.96
N ARG A 156 4.47 -6.36 8.98
CA ARG A 156 4.56 -7.24 7.82
C ARG A 156 3.42 -6.89 6.83
N PRO A 157 3.71 -6.66 5.54
CA PRO A 157 2.69 -6.31 4.55
C PRO A 157 1.94 -7.51 3.95
N TYR A 158 2.30 -8.74 4.35
CA TYR A 158 1.64 -9.98 3.93
C TYR A 158 1.01 -10.65 5.16
N GLY A 159 -0.22 -11.15 5.02
CA GLY A 159 -0.92 -11.88 6.09
C GLY A 159 -0.56 -13.36 6.09
N SER A 160 -0.74 -14.03 7.23
CA SER A 160 -0.75 -15.50 7.31
C SER A 160 -2.02 -15.99 6.61
N TYR A 161 -1.90 -16.82 5.56
CA TYR A 161 -3.02 -17.32 4.76
C TYR A 161 -3.88 -18.36 5.52
N GLY A 162 -4.33 -18.05 6.74
CA GLY A 162 -5.13 -18.95 7.57
C GLY A 162 -4.36 -20.08 8.27
N GLU A 163 -3.05 -20.21 8.05
CA GLU A 163 -2.21 -21.35 8.51
C GLU A 163 -1.72 -21.28 9.97
N GLY A 164 -2.44 -20.59 10.86
CA GLY A 164 -2.04 -20.48 12.27
C GLY A 164 -0.77 -19.63 12.51
N ASP A 165 -0.17 -19.77 13.69
CA ASP A 165 1.05 -19.04 14.08
C ASP A 165 2.31 -19.68 13.47
N THR A 166 2.67 -19.27 12.25
CA THR A 166 3.84 -19.79 11.53
C THR A 166 5.14 -19.57 12.29
N MET A 167 5.25 -18.45 13.03
CA MET A 167 6.44 -18.17 13.85
C MET A 167 6.56 -19.21 14.97
N LEU A 168 5.45 -19.59 15.61
CA LEU A 168 5.43 -20.63 16.63
C LEU A 168 5.80 -21.99 16.05
N LYS A 169 5.19 -22.39 14.93
CA LYS A 169 5.51 -23.65 14.23
C LYS A 169 7.01 -23.74 13.94
N ASN A 170 7.57 -22.72 13.29
CA ASN A 170 8.98 -22.71 12.91
C ASN A 170 9.91 -22.70 14.13
N SER A 171 9.58 -21.89 15.16
CA SER A 171 10.33 -21.85 16.42
C SER A 171 10.35 -23.20 17.14
N LEU A 172 9.24 -23.95 17.12
CA LEU A 172 9.17 -25.31 17.65
C LEU A 172 10.08 -26.27 16.88
N ARG A 173 10.19 -26.14 15.55
CA ARG A 173 11.15 -26.92 14.76
C ARG A 173 12.59 -26.59 15.16
N VAL A 174 12.93 -25.31 15.31
CA VAL A 174 14.27 -24.89 15.79
C VAL A 174 14.57 -25.47 17.17
N ALA A 175 13.65 -25.29 18.13
CA ALA A 175 13.85 -25.72 19.50
C ALA A 175 14.03 -27.24 19.62
N ASN A 176 13.26 -28.02 18.88
CA ASN A 176 13.31 -29.48 18.96
C ASN A 176 14.51 -30.10 18.21
N VAL A 177 15.10 -29.40 17.24
CA VAL A 177 16.28 -29.90 16.52
C VAL A 177 17.59 -29.42 17.14
N TRP A 178 17.68 -28.16 17.58
CA TRP A 178 18.96 -27.50 17.84
C TRP A 178 19.23 -27.09 19.29
N MET A 179 18.22 -27.07 20.17
CA MET A 179 18.36 -26.52 21.53
C MET A 179 18.54 -27.55 22.64
N ASP A 180 18.58 -28.84 22.34
CA ASP A 180 18.71 -29.92 23.33
C ASP A 180 17.73 -29.72 24.52
N ASP A 181 18.21 -29.84 25.76
CA ASP A 181 17.39 -29.62 26.96
C ASP A 181 17.07 -28.14 27.24
N TYR A 182 17.74 -27.20 26.56
CA TYR A 182 17.49 -25.77 26.73
C TYR A 182 16.17 -25.32 26.09
N LYS A 183 15.55 -26.15 25.24
CA LYS A 183 14.19 -25.90 24.72
C LYS A 183 13.15 -25.73 25.84
N LYS A 184 13.40 -26.26 27.05
CA LYS A 184 12.55 -26.04 28.24
C LYS A 184 12.35 -24.56 28.57
N TYR A 185 13.34 -23.71 28.31
CA TYR A 185 13.25 -22.27 28.55
C TYR A 185 12.31 -21.60 27.55
N PHE A 186 12.35 -22.03 26.28
CA PHE A 186 11.41 -21.59 25.26
C PHE A 186 9.97 -21.97 25.62
N TYR A 187 9.75 -23.22 26.03
CA TYR A 187 8.43 -23.66 26.47
C TYR A 187 7.92 -22.89 27.71
N LYS A 188 8.79 -22.61 28.69
CA LYS A 188 8.42 -21.88 29.91
C LYS A 188 7.96 -20.44 29.65
N GLN A 189 8.55 -19.76 28.66
CA GLN A 189 8.23 -18.36 28.38
C GLN A 189 6.86 -18.17 27.70
N ARG A 190 6.32 -19.21 27.02
CA ARG A 190 5.18 -19.06 26.12
C ARG A 190 3.80 -19.18 26.77
N GLN A 191 3.67 -19.65 28.02
CA GLN A 191 2.40 -19.78 28.79
C GLN A 191 1.19 -20.44 28.06
N GLN A 192 1.37 -20.98 26.85
CA GLN A 192 0.32 -21.54 25.99
C GLN A 192 0.51 -23.06 25.80
N PRO A 193 -0.58 -23.82 25.51
CA PRO A 193 -0.51 -25.27 25.38
C PRO A 193 0.42 -25.70 24.24
N THR A 194 1.24 -26.72 24.51
CA THR A 194 2.23 -27.33 23.61
C THR A 194 1.64 -28.13 22.44
N ASP A 195 0.35 -28.03 22.17
CA ASP A 195 -0.39 -28.89 21.22
C ASP A 195 -0.30 -28.40 19.75
N VAL A 196 0.54 -27.40 19.46
CA VAL A 196 0.77 -26.95 18.09
C VAL A 196 1.69 -27.93 17.37
N SER A 197 1.16 -28.62 16.37
CA SER A 197 1.95 -29.52 15.51
C SER A 197 3.01 -28.73 14.74
N TYR A 198 4.26 -29.16 14.85
CA TYR A 198 5.40 -28.59 14.13
C TYR A 198 5.88 -29.48 12.97
N GLY A 199 5.12 -30.54 12.63
CA GLY A 199 5.43 -31.49 11.56
C GLY A 199 6.62 -32.41 11.87
N ASP A 200 6.98 -33.25 10.90
CA ASP A 200 8.13 -34.15 11.03
C ASP A 200 9.46 -33.38 10.92
N ILE A 201 10.41 -33.72 11.80
CA ILE A 201 11.76 -33.15 11.88
C ILE A 201 12.85 -34.22 11.74
N SER A 202 12.49 -35.46 11.41
CA SER A 202 13.39 -36.61 11.30
C SER A 202 14.62 -36.33 10.42
N ASP A 203 14.41 -35.76 9.24
CA ASP A 203 15.47 -35.38 8.30
C ASP A 203 16.46 -34.37 8.90
N ARG A 204 15.96 -33.39 9.67
CA ARG A 204 16.79 -32.37 10.32
C ARG A 204 17.60 -32.96 11.46
N VAL A 205 17.02 -33.86 12.25
CA VAL A 205 17.72 -34.59 13.31
C VAL A 205 18.78 -35.51 12.73
N ALA A 206 18.49 -36.22 11.62
CA ALA A 206 19.44 -37.08 10.93
C ALA A 206 20.62 -36.27 10.35
N LEU A 207 20.36 -35.09 9.79
CA LEU A 207 21.39 -34.20 9.29
C LEU A 207 22.28 -33.65 10.42
N ARG A 208 21.72 -33.23 11.56
CA ARG A 208 22.51 -32.81 12.73
C ARG A 208 23.48 -33.91 13.20
N LYS A 209 23.02 -35.17 13.18
CA LYS A 209 23.87 -36.34 13.50
C LYS A 209 24.96 -36.55 12.45
N ARG A 210 24.60 -36.54 11.16
CA ARG A 210 25.54 -36.77 10.04
C ARG A 210 26.65 -35.74 9.97
N LEU A 211 26.37 -34.49 10.33
CA LEU A 211 27.37 -33.40 10.37
C LEU A 211 28.17 -33.37 11.67
N HIS A 212 27.94 -34.30 12.61
CA HIS A 212 28.62 -34.37 13.91
C HIS A 212 28.56 -33.04 14.69
N CYS A 213 27.41 -32.37 14.65
CA CYS A 213 27.25 -31.06 15.26
C CYS A 213 27.37 -31.12 16.79
N LYS A 214 27.91 -30.04 17.38
CA LYS A 214 28.04 -29.84 18.81
C LYS A 214 26.67 -29.63 19.48
N SER A 215 26.64 -29.71 20.81
CA SER A 215 25.44 -29.45 21.61
C SER A 215 25.11 -27.95 21.69
N PHE A 216 23.89 -27.63 22.08
CA PHE A 216 23.49 -26.26 22.37
C PHE A 216 24.21 -25.69 23.60
N GLU A 217 24.58 -26.53 24.57
CA GLU A 217 25.44 -26.14 25.69
C GLU A 217 26.80 -25.65 25.19
N TRP A 218 27.42 -26.39 24.24
CA TRP A 218 28.65 -25.93 23.62
C TRP A 218 28.47 -24.58 22.92
N TYR A 219 27.35 -24.40 22.21
CA TYR A 219 27.02 -23.12 21.56
C TYR A 219 26.94 -21.97 22.59
N LEU A 220 26.21 -22.14 23.70
CA LEU A 220 26.14 -21.11 24.74
C LEU A 220 27.52 -20.83 25.35
N ASN A 221 28.32 -21.86 25.63
CA ASN A 221 29.61 -21.68 26.29
C ASN A 221 30.70 -21.08 25.38
N ASN A 222 30.63 -21.30 24.06
CA ASN A 222 31.71 -20.97 23.12
C ASN A 222 31.36 -19.87 22.12
N VAL A 223 30.07 -19.68 21.85
CA VAL A 223 29.58 -18.74 20.83
C VAL A 223 28.83 -17.58 21.46
N TYR A 224 28.03 -17.84 22.51
CA TYR A 224 27.20 -16.80 23.13
C TYR A 224 27.15 -16.88 24.66
N PRO A 225 28.31 -16.77 25.34
CA PRO A 225 28.41 -16.89 26.79
C PRO A 225 27.69 -15.77 27.54
N GLU A 226 27.41 -14.65 26.87
CA GLU A 226 26.68 -13.50 27.42
C GLU A 226 25.16 -13.75 27.53
N GLN A 227 24.64 -14.83 26.94
CA GLN A 227 23.21 -15.13 26.98
C GLN A 227 22.76 -15.60 28.37
N VAL A 228 22.07 -14.72 29.08
CA VAL A 228 21.56 -14.98 30.44
C VAL A 228 20.49 -16.08 30.43
N LEU A 229 20.66 -17.08 31.31
CA LEU A 229 19.68 -18.16 31.50
C LEU A 229 18.48 -17.67 32.34
N PRO A 230 17.23 -18.04 32.02
CA PRO A 230 16.03 -17.51 32.70
C PRO A 230 15.85 -17.86 34.20
N ASN A 231 16.77 -18.61 34.82
CA ASN A 231 16.72 -18.99 36.24
C ASN A 231 18.07 -18.82 36.98
N SER A 232 19.09 -18.16 36.41
CA SER A 232 20.27 -17.75 37.20
C SER A 232 19.90 -16.55 38.06
N GLU A 233 20.04 -16.68 39.39
CA GLU A 233 19.66 -15.68 40.38
C GLU A 233 20.26 -14.30 40.07
N GLY A 234 19.39 -13.31 39.86
CA GLY A 234 19.77 -11.95 39.48
C GLY A 234 18.68 -11.21 38.70
N MET A 235 17.42 -11.36 39.10
CA MET A 235 16.33 -10.55 38.57
C MET A 235 16.46 -9.13 39.15
N ALA A 236 17.20 -8.25 38.47
CA ALA A 236 16.83 -6.85 38.53
C ALA A 236 15.45 -6.76 37.84
N PRO A 237 14.40 -6.24 38.51
CA PRO A 237 13.13 -6.03 37.84
C PRO A 237 13.38 -5.16 36.62
N ALA A 238 12.74 -5.51 35.51
CA ALA A 238 12.72 -4.68 34.32
C ALA A 238 12.49 -3.23 34.76
N VAL A 239 13.40 -2.32 34.40
CA VAL A 239 13.18 -0.89 34.56
C VAL A 239 11.92 -0.56 33.77
N ILE A 240 10.82 -0.47 34.49
CA ILE A 240 9.60 0.18 34.03
C ILE A 240 10.01 1.65 33.91
N HIS A 241 10.34 2.10 32.71
CA HIS A 241 10.23 3.53 32.44
C HIS A 241 8.80 3.94 32.80
N PRO A 242 8.61 4.93 33.69
CA PRO A 242 7.28 5.48 33.91
C PRO A 242 6.72 5.86 32.54
N PRO A 243 5.49 5.47 32.20
CA PRO A 243 4.90 5.92 30.96
C PRO A 243 4.77 7.44 31.07
N GLU A 244 5.54 8.19 30.27
CA GLU A 244 5.12 9.52 29.89
C GLU A 244 3.69 9.42 29.38
N LYS A 245 2.81 10.20 30.00
CA LYS A 245 1.37 10.22 29.75
C LYS A 245 1.07 10.51 28.28
N ARG A 246 1.00 9.47 27.46
CA ARG A 246 0.22 9.48 26.21
C ARG A 246 -1.09 8.77 26.48
N LEU A 247 -2.15 9.55 26.60
CA LEU A 247 -3.54 9.12 26.55
C LEU A 247 -3.73 8.16 25.37
N ARG A 248 -3.80 6.86 25.66
CA ARG A 248 -4.30 5.84 24.73
C ARG A 248 -5.76 5.58 25.06
N THR A 249 -6.64 6.21 24.30
CA THR A 249 -8.06 5.83 24.23
C THR A 249 -8.13 4.39 23.71
N LYS A 250 -8.58 3.45 24.56
CA LYS A 250 -8.91 2.08 24.16
C LYS A 250 -10.07 2.13 23.16
N VAL A 251 -9.81 1.88 21.88
CA VAL A 251 -10.86 1.47 20.95
C VAL A 251 -11.17 0.00 21.26
N LEU A 252 -12.19 -0.20 22.10
CA LEU A 252 -12.85 -1.48 22.26
C LEU A 252 -13.53 -1.83 20.94
N ARG A 253 -13.18 -2.97 20.34
CA ARG A 253 -14.09 -3.71 19.46
C ARG A 253 -15.32 -4.10 20.29
N LYS A 254 -16.38 -3.30 20.22
CA LYS A 254 -17.76 -3.69 20.45
C LYS A 254 -18.42 -3.57 19.07
N GLY A 255 -18.89 -4.64 18.44
CA GLY A 255 -19.92 -5.52 19.00
C GLY A 255 -21.21 -4.72 18.98
N GLN A 256 -22.11 -5.04 18.04
CA GLN A 256 -23.39 -4.38 17.79
C GLN A 256 -24.05 -3.87 19.07
N ILE A 257 -24.35 -2.58 19.13
CA ILE A 257 -25.31 -2.02 20.10
C ILE A 257 -26.33 -1.25 19.27
N GLY A 258 -27.51 -1.86 19.11
CA GLY A 258 -28.69 -1.20 18.59
C GLY A 258 -29.14 -0.13 19.59
N TYR A 259 -29.45 1.06 19.07
CA TYR A 259 -30.08 2.11 19.85
C TYR A 259 -31.58 1.81 19.99
N TRP A 260 -31.99 1.47 21.21
CA TRP A 260 -33.39 1.49 21.62
C TRP A 260 -33.82 2.93 21.83
N ILE A 261 -34.58 3.48 20.88
CA ILE A 261 -35.41 4.66 21.15
C ILE A 261 -36.76 4.14 21.66
N LYS A 262 -36.99 4.32 22.96
CA LYS A 262 -38.30 4.09 23.60
C LYS A 262 -39.27 5.16 23.08
N LEU A 263 -40.12 4.81 22.12
CA LEU A 263 -41.34 5.55 21.86
C LEU A 263 -42.48 4.72 22.43
N SER A 264 -42.98 5.12 23.59
CA SER A 264 -44.17 4.53 24.20
C SER A 264 -45.39 4.93 23.38
N LEU A 265 -45.99 3.96 22.68
CA LEU A 265 -47.40 4.03 22.32
C LEU A 265 -47.99 2.62 22.49
N VAL A 266 -48.97 2.57 23.39
CA VAL A 266 -49.77 1.42 23.78
C VAL A 266 -50.63 0.98 22.59
N MET A 267 -50.65 -0.32 22.28
CA MET A 267 -51.88 -1.14 22.14
C MET A 267 -51.53 -2.60 21.81
N ASP A 268 -52.18 -3.50 22.57
CA ASP A 268 -52.10 -4.96 22.51
C ASP A 268 -52.56 -5.55 21.17
N MET A 269 -51.85 -6.59 20.70
CA MET A 269 -52.36 -7.93 20.34
C MET A 269 -51.34 -8.63 19.42
N GLY A 270 -50.90 -9.82 19.82
CA GLY A 270 -49.79 -10.53 19.21
C GLY A 270 -50.12 -11.22 17.90
N TYR A 271 -49.14 -11.24 16.99
CA TYR A 271 -48.82 -12.30 16.04
C TYR A 271 -47.34 -12.16 15.65
N GLY A 272 -46.60 -13.28 15.59
CA GLY A 272 -45.16 -13.29 15.35
C GLY A 272 -44.77 -12.75 13.97
N ILE A 273 -43.76 -11.88 13.93
CA ILE A 273 -43.20 -11.28 12.72
C ILE A 273 -41.77 -11.79 12.54
N LEU A 274 -41.51 -12.39 11.37
CA LEU A 274 -40.18 -12.73 10.86
C LEU A 274 -39.32 -11.46 10.79
N ASP A 275 -38.17 -11.47 11.46
CA ASP A 275 -37.23 -10.36 11.52
C ASP A 275 -36.47 -10.23 10.18
N MET A 276 -37.09 -9.57 9.20
CA MET A 276 -36.43 -9.11 7.98
C MET A 276 -35.79 -7.75 8.25
N GLY A 277 -34.56 -7.76 8.76
CA GLY A 277 -33.77 -6.56 9.01
C GLY A 277 -33.48 -5.79 7.71
N TYR A 278 -34.23 -4.71 7.45
CA TYR A 278 -33.89 -3.73 6.42
C TYR A 278 -32.77 -2.82 6.93
N VAL A 279 -31.54 -3.00 6.44
CA VAL A 279 -30.48 -2.00 6.57
C VAL A 279 -30.90 -0.79 5.74
N LEU A 280 -31.16 0.35 6.39
CA LEU A 280 -31.34 1.63 5.70
C LEU A 280 -30.03 1.96 4.98
N ARG A 281 -29.96 1.70 3.67
CA ARG A 281 -28.84 2.15 2.84
C ARG A 281 -28.90 3.67 2.79
N CYS A 282 -27.87 4.34 3.31
CA CYS A 282 -27.68 5.76 3.09
C CYS A 282 -27.12 5.91 1.67
N TYR A 283 -27.95 6.39 0.74
CA TYR A 283 -27.61 6.48 -0.67
C TYR A 283 -26.91 7.82 -1.03
N CYS A 284 -25.96 8.24 -0.20
CA CYS A 284 -25.13 9.41 -0.40
C CYS A 284 -23.91 9.34 0.53
N ILE A 285 -22.89 10.18 0.28
CA ILE A 285 -21.69 10.21 1.13
C ILE A 285 -22.00 11.02 2.40
N PRO A 286 -21.95 10.43 3.62
CA PRO A 286 -22.13 11.17 4.86
C PRO A 286 -21.06 12.26 5.03
N LEU A 287 -21.40 13.39 5.65
CA LEU A 287 -20.45 14.50 5.85
C LEU A 287 -19.19 14.10 6.62
N LYS A 288 -19.27 13.11 7.52
CA LYS A 288 -18.10 12.55 8.22
C LYS A 288 -17.08 11.86 7.30
N ASP A 289 -17.51 11.46 6.11
CA ASP A 289 -16.69 10.75 5.13
C ASP A 289 -16.16 11.71 4.02
N PHE A 290 -16.54 12.99 4.07
CA PHE A 290 -15.92 14.05 3.28
C PHE A 290 -14.47 14.26 3.71
N TYR A 291 -13.68 14.87 2.83
CA TYR A 291 -12.41 15.45 3.26
C TYR A 291 -12.70 16.59 4.25
N PRO A 292 -11.89 16.78 5.30
CA PRO A 292 -12.14 17.84 6.28
C PRO A 292 -12.36 19.19 5.60
N TYR A 293 -13.29 20.00 6.10
CA TYR A 293 -13.57 21.33 5.54
C TYR A 293 -14.24 22.22 6.59
N GLY A 294 -14.23 23.52 6.34
CA GLY A 294 -14.85 24.55 7.17
C GLY A 294 -13.84 25.30 8.04
N GLN A 295 -14.31 26.32 8.75
CA GLN A 295 -13.46 27.28 9.46
C GLN A 295 -12.50 26.64 10.49
N SER A 296 -12.90 25.53 11.11
CA SER A 296 -12.06 24.80 12.08
C SER A 296 -10.82 24.14 11.46
N HIS A 297 -10.77 24.03 10.13
CA HIS A 297 -9.65 23.47 9.38
C HIS A 297 -8.78 24.55 8.71
N GLY A 298 -9.04 25.83 8.98
CA GLY A 298 -8.29 26.95 8.41
C GLY A 298 -8.71 27.32 6.99
N ASP A 299 -9.85 26.83 6.54
CA ASP A 299 -10.36 27.04 5.18
C ASP A 299 -10.57 28.51 4.85
N GLN A 300 -10.25 28.86 3.61
CA GLN A 300 -10.64 30.12 3.02
C GLN A 300 -12.09 30.04 2.55
N ARG A 301 -12.78 31.18 2.60
CA ARG A 301 -14.16 31.33 2.15
C ARG A 301 -14.20 32.13 0.86
N VAL A 302 -14.89 31.64 -0.15
CA VAL A 302 -15.23 32.47 -1.32
C VAL A 302 -16.18 33.58 -0.84
N PRO A 303 -15.92 34.87 -1.16
CA PRO A 303 -16.79 35.97 -0.71
C PRO A 303 -18.25 35.70 -1.06
N THR A 304 -19.18 35.99 -0.14
CA THR A 304 -20.60 35.81 -0.39
C THR A 304 -21.05 36.63 -1.60
N ASN A 305 -21.51 35.93 -2.64
CA ASN A 305 -21.96 36.50 -3.90
C ASN A 305 -22.85 35.51 -4.68
N ASP A 306 -23.25 35.95 -5.88
CA ASP A 306 -24.03 35.22 -6.88
C ASP A 306 -23.11 34.56 -7.92
N ASP A 307 -22.35 35.35 -8.68
CA ASP A 307 -21.55 34.90 -9.82
C ASP A 307 -20.05 35.18 -9.67
N GLY A 308 -19.54 35.10 -8.45
CA GLY A 308 -18.16 35.45 -8.15
C GLY A 308 -17.24 34.25 -8.00
N SER A 309 -15.98 34.57 -7.77
CA SER A 309 -14.92 33.60 -7.58
C SER A 309 -14.03 34.00 -6.43
N SER A 310 -13.25 33.05 -5.93
CA SER A 310 -12.09 33.35 -5.12
C SER A 310 -11.15 34.29 -5.90
N PRO A 311 -10.25 35.02 -5.20
CA PRO A 311 -9.04 35.52 -5.82
C PRO A 311 -8.26 34.37 -6.49
N ARG A 312 -7.27 34.73 -7.31
CA ARG A 312 -6.32 33.75 -7.84
C ARG A 312 -5.65 33.03 -6.67
N VAL A 313 -5.79 31.72 -6.58
CA VAL A 313 -5.17 30.89 -5.55
C VAL A 313 -3.88 30.30 -6.14
N PRO A 314 -2.68 30.76 -5.75
CA PRO A 314 -1.45 30.07 -6.08
C PRO A 314 -1.44 28.71 -5.38
N ILE A 315 -1.00 27.65 -6.07
CA ILE A 315 -0.91 26.31 -5.48
C ILE A 315 0.55 25.92 -5.28
N SER A 316 0.84 25.33 -4.12
CA SER A 316 2.20 24.97 -3.69
C SER A 316 2.82 23.84 -4.52
N THR A 317 2.00 22.94 -5.06
CA THR A 317 2.42 21.89 -5.99
C THR A 317 1.68 22.06 -7.31
N SER A 318 2.40 21.97 -8.42
CA SER A 318 1.77 22.12 -9.75
C SER A 318 0.80 20.98 -10.04
N PHE A 319 -0.33 21.30 -10.65
CA PHE A 319 -1.40 20.35 -10.96
C PHE A 319 -1.45 20.05 -12.47
N PRO A 320 -1.08 18.84 -12.90
CA PRO A 320 -1.30 18.39 -14.27
C PRO A 320 -2.79 18.31 -14.62
N TYR A 321 -3.22 18.77 -15.79
CA TYR A 321 -4.60 18.70 -16.26
C TYR A 321 -4.63 18.76 -17.79
N PHE A 322 -5.18 17.75 -18.45
CA PHE A 322 -5.21 17.65 -19.93
C PHE A 322 -3.83 17.85 -20.59
N ASN A 323 -2.81 17.12 -20.14
CA ASN A 323 -1.39 17.25 -20.55
C ASN A 323 -0.77 18.66 -20.35
N GLN A 324 -1.45 19.58 -19.67
CA GLN A 324 -0.93 20.89 -19.28
C GLN A 324 -0.66 20.92 -17.78
N VAL A 325 0.14 21.88 -17.32
CA VAL A 325 0.53 21.98 -15.90
C VAL A 325 0.16 23.36 -15.37
N PHE A 326 -0.66 23.39 -14.31
CA PHE A 326 -1.17 24.61 -13.73
C PHE A 326 -0.51 24.90 -12.37
N ARG A 327 -0.35 26.19 -12.06
CA ARG A 327 0.27 26.70 -10.81
C ARG A 327 -0.66 27.59 -10.00
N SER A 328 -1.90 27.74 -10.47
CA SER A 328 -2.95 28.46 -9.79
C SER A 328 -4.31 27.95 -10.22
N LEU A 329 -5.32 28.27 -9.43
CA LEU A 329 -6.71 28.00 -9.74
C LEU A 329 -7.62 29.09 -9.14
N TYR A 330 -8.90 29.01 -9.48
CA TYR A 330 -9.98 29.82 -8.94
C TYR A 330 -11.14 28.90 -8.54
N VAL A 331 -11.77 29.17 -7.41
CA VAL A 331 -12.99 28.47 -6.97
C VAL A 331 -14.18 29.39 -7.20
N ASN A 332 -15.14 28.93 -7.99
CA ASN A 332 -16.31 29.71 -8.38
C ASN A 332 -17.54 29.31 -7.55
N THR A 333 -18.39 30.30 -7.21
CA THR A 333 -19.61 30.06 -6.41
C THR A 333 -20.57 29.10 -7.09
N ASN A 334 -20.65 29.14 -8.41
CA ASN A 334 -21.52 28.30 -9.24
C ASN A 334 -21.07 26.84 -9.33
N GLY A 335 -20.13 26.35 -8.52
CA GLY A 335 -19.86 24.90 -8.45
C GLY A 335 -18.79 24.41 -9.42
N ALA A 336 -17.83 25.27 -9.74
CA ALA A 336 -16.72 24.97 -10.65
C ALA A 336 -15.36 25.47 -10.12
N ILE A 337 -14.30 24.82 -10.56
CA ILE A 337 -12.91 25.24 -10.39
C ILE A 337 -12.35 25.52 -11.79
N SER A 338 -11.69 26.66 -11.97
CA SER A 338 -11.03 27.03 -13.22
C SER A 338 -9.54 27.30 -13.01
N PHE A 339 -8.72 27.13 -14.04
CA PHE A 339 -7.26 27.26 -13.89
C PHE A 339 -6.68 28.58 -14.44
N ASP A 340 -7.25 29.12 -15.52
CA ASP A 340 -6.70 30.30 -16.21
C ASP A 340 -7.39 31.61 -15.82
N GLU A 341 -8.72 31.62 -15.78
CA GLU A 341 -9.53 32.81 -15.56
C GLU A 341 -10.73 32.52 -14.67
N THR A 342 -11.28 33.56 -14.05
CA THR A 342 -12.54 33.49 -13.29
C THR A 342 -13.71 33.18 -14.22
N LEU A 343 -14.67 32.38 -13.74
CA LEU A 343 -15.92 32.14 -14.45
C LEU A 343 -16.96 33.16 -13.98
N SER A 344 -17.62 33.84 -14.92
CA SER A 344 -18.70 34.80 -14.64
C SER A 344 -20.06 34.35 -15.22
N THR A 345 -20.14 33.10 -15.68
CA THR A 345 -21.31 32.57 -16.38
C THR A 345 -22.18 31.77 -15.41
N PHE A 346 -23.45 32.17 -15.27
CA PHE A 346 -24.44 31.59 -14.35
C PHE A 346 -25.21 30.42 -14.96
N THR A 347 -25.59 30.50 -16.24
CA THR A 347 -26.23 29.37 -16.93
C THR A 347 -25.17 28.40 -17.47
N PRO A 348 -25.17 27.14 -17.01
CA PRO A 348 -24.14 26.19 -17.41
C PRO A 348 -24.27 25.84 -18.89
N SER A 349 -23.17 26.07 -19.63
CA SER A 349 -23.03 25.69 -21.03
C SER A 349 -22.61 24.22 -21.16
N ALA A 350 -23.03 23.55 -22.23
CA ALA A 350 -22.56 22.19 -22.51
C ALA A 350 -21.06 22.19 -22.78
N PHE A 351 -20.39 21.12 -22.35
CA PHE A 351 -19.04 20.83 -22.81
C PHE A 351 -19.09 20.24 -24.23
N PRO A 352 -18.13 20.61 -25.10
CA PRO A 352 -16.99 21.48 -24.81
C PRO A 352 -17.36 22.98 -24.79
N LEU A 353 -16.74 23.75 -23.90
CA LEU A 353 -16.92 25.19 -23.79
C LEU A 353 -16.26 25.94 -24.94
N SER A 354 -16.90 27.05 -25.33
CA SER A 354 -16.29 28.05 -26.19
C SER A 354 -15.40 29.00 -25.38
N GLY A 355 -14.29 29.42 -25.98
CA GLY A 355 -13.24 30.14 -25.26
C GLY A 355 -12.36 29.18 -24.47
N ASN A 356 -11.09 29.53 -24.29
CA ASN A 356 -10.01 28.66 -23.84
C ASN A 356 -10.08 28.28 -22.34
N LYS A 357 -11.27 27.92 -21.83
CA LYS A 357 -11.63 27.75 -20.43
C LYS A 357 -11.41 26.32 -19.97
N LYS A 358 -10.40 26.12 -19.12
CA LYS A 358 -10.11 24.82 -18.48
C LYS A 358 -10.80 24.74 -17.15
N ILE A 359 -11.76 23.82 -17.01
CA ILE A 359 -12.61 23.78 -15.82
C ILE A 359 -12.89 22.36 -15.31
N VAL A 360 -12.92 22.23 -13.99
CA VAL A 360 -13.44 21.09 -13.26
C VAL A 360 -14.78 21.50 -12.67
N ALA A 361 -15.87 20.88 -13.13
CA ALA A 361 -17.23 21.17 -12.69
C ALA A 361 -17.79 19.98 -11.90
N PRO A 362 -17.59 19.91 -10.57
CA PRO A 362 -18.28 18.92 -9.75
C PRO A 362 -19.80 19.08 -9.83
N TYR A 363 -20.31 20.31 -9.90
CA TYR A 363 -21.74 20.58 -10.06
C TYR A 363 -21.95 22.04 -10.49
N TRP A 364 -21.75 22.36 -11.77
CA TRP A 364 -21.83 23.75 -12.24
C TRP A 364 -23.28 24.17 -12.49
N CYS A 365 -23.80 25.06 -11.65
CA CYS A 365 -25.14 25.64 -11.72
C CYS A 365 -25.21 27.02 -11.04
N ASP A 366 -26.31 27.73 -11.29
CA ASP A 366 -26.60 29.09 -10.81
C ASP A 366 -26.84 29.13 -9.27
N ILE A 367 -25.75 29.20 -8.49
CA ILE A 367 -25.70 29.16 -7.02
C ILE A 367 -25.64 30.58 -6.48
N ASP A 368 -26.51 30.91 -5.52
CA ASP A 368 -26.45 32.19 -4.83
C ASP A 368 -26.15 31.99 -3.33
N THR A 369 -24.92 32.32 -2.94
CA THR A 369 -24.50 32.18 -1.53
C THR A 369 -25.06 33.27 -0.62
N ARG A 370 -25.69 34.33 -1.17
CA ARG A 370 -26.45 35.33 -0.39
C ARG A 370 -27.76 34.73 0.13
N GLU A 371 -28.33 33.79 -0.61
CA GLU A 371 -29.57 33.08 -0.29
C GLU A 371 -29.34 31.85 0.62
N GLY A 372 -28.08 31.54 0.94
CA GLY A 372 -27.66 30.57 1.94
C GLY A 372 -26.50 29.67 1.51
N GLY A 373 -25.76 29.19 2.51
CA GLY A 373 -24.62 28.29 2.32
C GLY A 373 -23.28 29.00 2.22
N VAL A 374 -22.22 28.22 2.10
CA VAL A 374 -20.84 28.70 2.03
C VAL A 374 -20.02 27.85 1.07
N VAL A 375 -19.10 28.49 0.34
CA VAL A 375 -18.08 27.79 -0.44
C VAL A 375 -16.74 27.90 0.29
N TRP A 376 -16.27 26.76 0.78
CA TRP A 376 -15.00 26.60 1.48
C TRP A 376 -13.93 26.05 0.55
N TYR A 377 -12.69 26.50 0.68
CA TYR A 377 -11.57 25.90 -0.02
C TYR A 377 -10.25 26.03 0.72
N TYR A 378 -9.35 25.06 0.51
CA TYR A 378 -7.97 25.12 1.00
C TYR A 378 -7.08 24.12 0.24
N GLU A 379 -5.77 24.40 0.21
CA GLU A 379 -4.76 23.39 -0.08
C GLU A 379 -4.18 22.82 1.22
N THR A 380 -3.75 21.56 1.19
CA THR A 380 -3.10 20.91 2.33
C THR A 380 -2.06 19.89 1.90
N ASN A 381 -1.03 19.77 2.73
CA ASN A 381 -0.05 18.70 2.74
C ASN A 381 -0.09 17.91 4.07
N ASP A 382 -1.19 18.03 4.81
CA ASP A 382 -1.40 17.30 6.06
C ASP A 382 -1.29 15.78 5.85
N ARG A 383 -0.55 15.12 6.74
CA ARG A 383 -0.19 13.71 6.58
C ARG A 383 -1.42 12.80 6.52
N ASP A 384 -2.45 13.07 7.30
CA ASP A 384 -3.63 12.21 7.38
C ASP A 384 -4.51 12.40 6.13
N VAL A 385 -4.63 13.64 5.65
CA VAL A 385 -5.34 13.94 4.39
C VAL A 385 -4.60 13.35 3.19
N LEU A 386 -3.27 13.49 3.11
CA LEU A 386 -2.45 12.89 2.06
C LEU A 386 -2.52 11.36 2.10
N PHE A 387 -2.55 10.74 3.28
CA PHE A 387 -2.72 9.30 3.43
C PHE A 387 -4.08 8.84 2.90
N LYS A 388 -5.15 9.53 3.26
CA LYS A 388 -6.50 9.27 2.75
C LYS A 388 -6.57 9.41 1.23
N ALA A 389 -6.02 10.48 0.68
CA ALA A 389 -5.95 10.72 -0.76
C ALA A 389 -5.17 9.62 -1.50
N THR A 390 -4.02 9.24 -0.94
CA THR A 390 -3.21 8.14 -1.46
C THR A 390 -3.99 6.82 -1.50
N ASP A 391 -4.68 6.49 -0.41
CA ASP A 391 -5.47 5.27 -0.29
C ASP A 391 -6.68 5.27 -1.25
N ASP A 392 -7.39 6.40 -1.38
CA ASP A 392 -8.48 6.58 -2.33
C ASP A 392 -8.01 6.30 -3.77
N ILE A 393 -6.87 6.87 -4.20
CA ILE A 393 -6.34 6.66 -5.56
C ILE A 393 -5.84 5.22 -5.78
N GLN A 394 -5.12 4.63 -4.84
CA GLN A 394 -4.58 3.26 -4.99
C GLN A 394 -5.66 2.17 -5.01
N LYS A 395 -6.81 2.42 -4.36
CA LYS A 395 -7.98 1.54 -4.40
C LYS A 395 -8.72 1.67 -5.73
N THR A 396 -8.81 2.89 -6.26
CA THR A 396 -9.54 3.14 -7.51
C THR A 396 -8.76 2.75 -8.76
N PHE A 397 -7.43 2.98 -8.79
CA PHE A 397 -6.57 2.76 -9.95
C PHE A 397 -5.51 1.71 -9.65
N PRO A 398 -5.73 0.43 -10.03
CA PRO A 398 -4.80 -0.66 -9.74
C PRO A 398 -3.40 -0.47 -10.33
N GLU A 399 -3.24 0.32 -11.39
CA GLU A 399 -1.94 0.67 -11.97
C GLU A 399 -1.18 1.75 -11.18
N GLN A 400 -1.84 2.40 -10.22
CA GLN A 400 -1.28 3.49 -9.41
C GLN A 400 -0.86 3.05 -8.00
N LYS A 401 -0.49 1.77 -7.78
CA LYS A 401 -0.08 1.28 -6.44
C LYS A 401 1.11 2.02 -5.82
N ASN A 402 1.99 2.60 -6.65
CA ASN A 402 3.12 3.40 -6.20
C ASN A 402 2.80 4.89 -6.06
N PHE A 403 1.58 5.33 -6.40
CA PHE A 403 1.17 6.72 -6.20
C PHE A 403 1.22 7.08 -4.72
N ARG A 404 1.70 8.28 -4.42
CA ARG A 404 1.68 8.91 -3.10
C ARG A 404 1.27 10.36 -3.32
N ALA A 405 0.16 10.78 -2.73
CA ALA A 405 -0.26 12.17 -2.82
C ALA A 405 0.78 13.06 -2.12
N ALA A 406 1.24 14.09 -2.82
CA ALA A 406 2.10 15.13 -2.26
C ALA A 406 1.30 16.39 -1.92
N TRP A 407 0.13 16.53 -2.53
CA TRP A 407 -0.71 17.72 -2.43
C TRP A 407 -2.18 17.38 -2.64
N VAL A 408 -3.03 18.03 -1.86
CA VAL A 408 -4.49 17.94 -1.96
C VAL A 408 -5.08 19.34 -1.89
N PHE A 409 -6.05 19.62 -2.75
CA PHE A 409 -6.91 20.80 -2.67
C PHE A 409 -8.36 20.38 -2.54
N VAL A 410 -9.05 20.97 -1.57
CA VAL A 410 -10.44 20.66 -1.25
C VAL A 410 -11.26 21.91 -1.52
N ALA A 411 -12.35 21.78 -2.27
CA ALA A 411 -13.39 22.78 -2.42
C ALA A 411 -14.75 22.18 -2.07
N THR A 412 -15.47 22.81 -1.15
CA THR A 412 -16.76 22.31 -0.65
C THR A 412 -17.81 23.40 -0.80
N TRP A 413 -18.89 23.08 -1.53
CA TRP A 413 -20.10 23.88 -1.57
C TRP A 413 -21.04 23.31 -0.53
N ASP A 414 -21.08 23.96 0.63
CA ASP A 414 -21.81 23.49 1.80
C ASP A 414 -23.14 24.22 1.96
N ASN A 415 -24.22 23.46 1.87
CA ASN A 415 -25.59 23.89 2.13
C ASN A 415 -25.99 25.09 1.25
N VAL A 416 -25.60 25.07 -0.03
CA VAL A 416 -25.77 26.20 -0.96
C VAL A 416 -27.19 26.26 -1.54
N ALA A 417 -27.67 27.49 -1.72
CA ALA A 417 -28.94 27.83 -2.34
C ALA A 417 -28.80 28.13 -3.84
N PHE A 418 -29.91 28.13 -4.57
CA PHE A 418 -29.96 28.52 -5.98
C PHE A 418 -30.42 29.96 -6.14
N TYR A 419 -29.99 30.60 -7.24
CA TYR A 419 -30.31 31.99 -7.51
C TYR A 419 -31.82 32.26 -7.61
N ARG A 420 -32.26 33.34 -6.94
CA ARG A 420 -33.65 33.80 -6.83
C ARG A 420 -34.63 32.73 -6.32
N ALA A 421 -34.18 31.88 -5.40
CA ALA A 421 -35.06 31.00 -4.65
C ALA A 421 -36.12 31.80 -3.87
N SER A 422 -37.36 31.31 -3.84
CA SER A 422 -38.39 31.81 -2.93
C SER A 422 -38.06 31.42 -1.48
N SER A 423 -38.83 31.91 -0.51
CA SER A 423 -38.71 31.45 0.89
C SER A 423 -38.85 29.93 1.06
N THR A 424 -39.60 29.27 0.15
CA THR A 424 -39.72 27.81 0.12
C THR A 424 -38.51 27.17 -0.56
N GLY A 425 -38.07 27.73 -1.69
CA GLY A 425 -36.87 27.29 -2.42
C GLY A 425 -35.59 27.41 -1.58
N GLN A 426 -35.48 28.43 -0.73
CA GLN A 426 -34.41 28.60 0.25
C GLN A 426 -34.38 27.49 1.32
N ARG A 427 -35.30 26.53 1.34
CA ARG A 427 -35.15 25.33 2.20
C ARG A 427 -34.46 24.18 1.47
N LYS A 428 -34.36 24.25 0.14
CA LYS A 428 -33.65 23.29 -0.70
C LYS A 428 -32.19 23.65 -0.75
N ARG A 429 -31.33 22.65 -0.50
CA ARG A 429 -29.91 22.88 -0.28
C ARG A 429 -29.08 21.78 -0.91
N ASN A 430 -28.00 22.17 -1.56
CA ASN A 430 -27.02 21.24 -2.11
C ASN A 430 -25.76 21.26 -1.25
N THR A 431 -25.18 20.08 -0.99
CA THR A 431 -23.88 19.91 -0.35
C THR A 431 -23.05 18.90 -1.14
N PHE A 432 -21.93 19.36 -1.69
CA PHE A 432 -20.99 18.56 -2.48
C PHE A 432 -19.55 19.08 -2.37
N GLN A 433 -18.59 18.22 -2.69
CA GLN A 433 -17.17 18.49 -2.53
C GLN A 433 -16.37 18.01 -3.76
N CYS A 434 -15.38 18.81 -4.15
CA CYS A 434 -14.37 18.46 -5.14
C CYS A 434 -13.00 18.40 -4.48
N ILE A 435 -12.25 17.34 -4.76
CA ILE A 435 -10.90 17.12 -4.26
C ILE A 435 -9.97 16.95 -5.44
N LEU A 436 -8.97 17.83 -5.56
CA LEU A 436 -7.89 17.72 -6.52
C LEU A 436 -6.66 17.13 -5.81
N ILE A 437 -6.08 16.08 -6.38
CA ILE A 437 -5.00 15.31 -5.75
C ILE A 437 -3.85 15.20 -6.75
N THR A 438 -2.61 15.48 -6.33
CA THR A 438 -1.44 15.25 -7.18
C THR A 438 -0.19 14.87 -6.41
N ASN A 439 0.75 14.25 -7.12
CA ASN A 439 2.14 14.09 -6.70
C ASN A 439 3.12 14.96 -7.54
N GLY A 440 2.60 15.94 -8.27
CA GLY A 440 3.33 16.79 -9.21
C GLY A 440 3.47 16.22 -10.63
N ARG A 441 3.21 14.92 -10.83
CA ARG A 441 3.26 14.25 -12.14
C ARG A 441 1.92 13.64 -12.56
N HIS A 442 1.24 12.98 -11.64
CA HIS A 442 -0.08 12.38 -11.83
C HIS A 442 -1.11 13.19 -11.07
N SER A 443 -2.30 13.34 -11.63
CA SER A 443 -3.35 14.14 -11.05
C SER A 443 -4.71 13.45 -11.14
N PHE A 444 -5.50 13.68 -10.11
CA PHE A 444 -6.81 13.05 -9.93
C PHE A 444 -7.81 14.06 -9.38
N ALA A 445 -9.08 13.81 -9.66
CA ALA A 445 -10.20 14.55 -9.11
C ALA A 445 -11.20 13.59 -8.48
N ILE A 446 -11.72 13.93 -7.31
CA ILE A 446 -12.82 13.21 -6.64
C ILE A 446 -14.00 14.16 -6.49
N PHE A 447 -15.20 13.70 -6.85
CA PHE A 447 -16.45 14.38 -6.54
C PHE A 447 -17.20 13.58 -5.47
N LEU A 448 -17.62 14.24 -4.41
CA LEU A 448 -18.42 13.67 -3.32
C LEU A 448 -19.75 14.43 -3.21
N TYR A 449 -20.85 13.71 -3.20
CA TYR A 449 -22.20 14.28 -3.07
C TYR A 449 -22.85 13.78 -1.78
N ASN A 450 -23.19 14.71 -0.89
CA ASN A 450 -23.94 14.41 0.33
C ASN A 450 -25.44 14.58 0.10
N LYS A 451 -25.83 15.70 -0.49
CA LYS A 451 -27.23 16.04 -0.69
C LYS A 451 -27.39 16.93 -1.91
N ILE A 452 -28.25 16.55 -2.85
CA ILE A 452 -28.61 17.36 -4.02
C ILE A 452 -30.13 17.39 -4.11
N GLU A 453 -30.73 18.56 -3.93
CA GLU A 453 -32.19 18.76 -3.89
C GLU A 453 -32.72 19.62 -5.04
N TRP A 454 -31.82 20.31 -5.75
CA TRP A 454 -32.14 21.23 -6.82
C TRP A 454 -31.06 21.19 -7.91
N THR A 455 -31.43 21.52 -9.15
CA THR A 455 -30.55 21.42 -10.33
C THR A 455 -30.32 22.73 -11.06
N THR A 456 -31.20 23.73 -10.85
CA THR A 456 -31.30 24.90 -11.72
C THR A 456 -31.73 26.15 -10.95
N GLY A 457 -31.01 27.27 -11.14
CA GLY A 457 -31.43 28.59 -10.65
C GLY A 457 -32.51 29.24 -11.54
N SER A 458 -33.22 30.23 -11.01
CA SER A 458 -34.37 30.80 -11.74
C SER A 458 -33.99 31.57 -13.01
N ALA A 459 -32.79 32.15 -13.09
CA ALA A 459 -32.33 32.79 -14.33
C ALA A 459 -32.06 31.78 -15.44
N SER A 460 -31.81 30.51 -15.08
CA SER A 460 -31.63 29.40 -16.01
C SER A 460 -32.95 28.66 -16.33
N GLY A 461 -34.10 29.26 -16.01
CA GLY A 461 -35.44 28.72 -16.26
C GLY A 461 -35.96 27.77 -15.18
N GLY A 462 -35.31 27.72 -14.01
CA GLY A 462 -35.73 26.90 -12.88
C GLY A 462 -36.92 27.49 -12.12
N ASN A 463 -37.78 26.62 -11.57
CA ASN A 463 -38.88 27.03 -10.71
C ASN A 463 -38.33 27.57 -9.37
N LYS A 464 -38.76 28.76 -8.96
CA LYS A 464 -38.28 29.45 -7.75
C LYS A 464 -38.53 28.71 -6.42
N ASP A 465 -39.50 27.81 -6.36
CA ASP A 465 -39.88 27.07 -5.15
C ASP A 465 -39.17 25.71 -5.04
N THR A 466 -38.79 25.12 -6.17
CA THR A 466 -38.18 23.77 -6.20
C THR A 466 -36.73 23.74 -6.68
N GLY A 467 -36.29 24.75 -7.45
CA GLY A 467 -34.98 24.76 -8.10
C GLY A 467 -34.85 23.68 -9.20
N LEU A 468 -35.97 23.25 -9.76
CA LEU A 468 -36.07 22.23 -10.81
C LEU A 468 -36.67 22.82 -12.10
N GLY A 469 -36.45 22.14 -13.23
CA GLY A 469 -36.80 22.65 -14.56
C GLY A 469 -35.68 23.50 -15.15
N GLY A 470 -35.89 24.08 -16.33
CA GLY A 470 -34.88 24.90 -17.00
C GLY A 470 -33.65 24.12 -17.47
N THR A 471 -32.46 24.74 -17.41
CA THR A 471 -31.16 24.13 -17.75
C THR A 471 -30.47 23.54 -16.52
N PRO A 472 -30.42 22.21 -16.36
CA PRO A 472 -29.80 21.56 -15.19
C PRO A 472 -28.28 21.73 -15.14
N ALA A 473 -27.70 21.45 -13.97
CA ALA A 473 -26.27 21.53 -13.72
C ALA A 473 -25.40 20.75 -14.73
N GLN A 474 -24.26 21.34 -15.09
CA GLN A 474 -23.20 20.68 -15.88
C GLN A 474 -22.18 20.03 -14.94
N VAL A 475 -21.90 18.74 -15.13
CA VAL A 475 -20.96 17.97 -14.30
C VAL A 475 -19.90 17.32 -15.18
N GLY A 476 -18.63 17.57 -14.89
CA GLY A 476 -17.51 16.97 -15.60
C GLY A 476 -16.24 17.83 -15.68
N PHE A 477 -15.54 17.73 -16.80
CA PHE A 477 -14.24 18.34 -17.07
C PHE A 477 -14.18 18.89 -18.49
N ASP A 478 -13.50 20.02 -18.67
CA ASP A 478 -13.30 20.64 -19.98
C ASP A 478 -11.83 21.09 -20.14
N ALA A 479 -11.20 20.70 -21.24
CA ALA A 479 -9.82 21.09 -21.56
C ALA A 479 -9.68 22.50 -22.17
N GLY A 480 -10.80 23.17 -22.46
CA GLY A 480 -10.82 24.49 -23.09
C GLY A 480 -10.34 24.51 -24.54
N ASN A 481 -10.16 23.35 -25.18
CA ASN A 481 -9.64 23.26 -26.55
C ASN A 481 -10.74 22.96 -27.60
N GLY A 482 -12.01 23.00 -27.20
CA GLY A 482 -13.15 22.73 -28.08
C GLY A 482 -13.36 21.25 -28.46
N HIS A 483 -12.52 20.34 -27.98
CA HIS A 483 -12.54 18.93 -28.38
C HIS A 483 -12.50 17.95 -27.21
N ASN A 484 -11.58 18.15 -26.27
CA ASN A 484 -11.34 17.24 -25.15
C ASN A 484 -12.16 17.69 -23.94
N TYR A 485 -13.11 16.84 -23.54
CA TYR A 485 -13.93 17.03 -22.36
C TYR A 485 -14.47 15.69 -21.87
N LEU A 486 -15.00 15.67 -20.66
CA LEU A 486 -15.80 14.56 -20.13
C LEU A 486 -17.00 15.15 -19.41
N ALA A 487 -18.21 14.73 -19.78
CA ALA A 487 -19.43 15.05 -19.04
C ALA A 487 -20.06 13.73 -18.60
N ILE A 488 -20.53 13.65 -17.35
CA ILE A 488 -21.28 12.46 -16.93
C ILE A 488 -22.59 12.37 -17.72
N ARG A 489 -23.14 11.17 -17.86
CA ARG A 489 -24.31 10.91 -18.71
C ARG A 489 -25.53 11.77 -18.33
N GLU A 490 -25.72 12.00 -17.04
CA GLU A 490 -26.86 12.73 -16.49
C GLU A 490 -26.67 14.26 -16.53
N SER A 491 -25.47 14.74 -16.85
CA SER A 491 -25.15 16.18 -16.92
C SER A 491 -26.11 16.93 -17.84
N ARG A 492 -26.56 18.11 -17.41
CA ARG A 492 -27.56 18.96 -18.09
C ARG A 492 -28.89 18.27 -18.41
N THR A 493 -29.23 17.22 -17.65
CA THR A 493 -30.56 16.59 -17.68
C THR A 493 -31.17 16.60 -16.28
N PRO A 494 -32.50 16.49 -16.13
CA PRO A 494 -33.13 16.38 -14.81
C PRO A 494 -32.62 15.20 -13.97
N ALA A 495 -32.06 14.18 -14.61
CA ALA A 495 -31.47 13.03 -13.93
C ALA A 495 -30.20 13.38 -13.12
N VAL A 496 -29.59 14.55 -13.34
CA VAL A 496 -28.44 15.01 -12.53
C VAL A 496 -28.80 15.20 -11.05
N LEU A 497 -30.09 15.27 -10.71
CA LEU A 497 -30.57 15.21 -9.32
C LEU A 497 -30.16 13.91 -8.62
N GLN A 498 -29.97 12.82 -9.37
CA GLN A 498 -29.65 11.50 -8.85
C GLN A 498 -28.16 11.26 -8.61
N VAL A 499 -27.28 12.25 -8.79
CA VAL A 499 -25.81 12.06 -8.65
C VAL A 499 -25.37 11.54 -7.29
N THR A 500 -26.19 11.70 -6.24
CA THR A 500 -25.97 11.06 -4.92
C THR A 500 -26.09 9.54 -4.95
N HIS A 501 -26.81 8.98 -5.93
CA HIS A 501 -27.06 7.55 -6.14
C HIS A 501 -26.20 6.95 -7.28
N LEU A 502 -25.39 7.78 -7.93
CA LEU A 502 -24.56 7.38 -9.07
C LEU A 502 -23.09 7.33 -8.66
N THR A 503 -22.29 6.59 -9.43
CA THR A 503 -20.87 6.38 -9.13
C THR A 503 -20.15 5.71 -10.30
N ASN A 504 -18.85 5.99 -10.46
CA ASN A 504 -17.95 5.17 -11.29
C ASN A 504 -17.10 4.18 -10.46
N VAL A 505 -17.20 4.21 -9.12
CA VAL A 505 -16.38 3.39 -8.20
C VAL A 505 -17.21 2.52 -7.25
N LYS A 506 -18.46 2.20 -7.59
CA LYS A 506 -19.41 1.40 -6.77
C LYS A 506 -19.61 1.94 -5.34
N ILE A 507 -19.46 3.25 -5.14
CA ILE A 507 -19.78 3.94 -3.90
C ILE A 507 -20.71 5.11 -4.26
N ASP A 508 -22.00 4.96 -3.96
CA ASP A 508 -23.04 5.94 -4.28
C ASP A 508 -22.63 7.36 -3.85
N GLY A 509 -22.69 8.31 -4.79
CA GLY A 509 -22.34 9.69 -4.56
C GLY A 509 -20.84 9.98 -4.59
N LYS A 510 -20.00 9.01 -4.93
CA LYS A 510 -18.56 9.20 -5.13
C LYS A 510 -18.16 8.91 -6.57
N PHE A 511 -17.43 9.86 -7.14
CA PHE A 511 -16.80 9.73 -8.44
C PHE A 511 -15.32 10.03 -8.33
N VAL A 512 -14.49 9.28 -9.05
CA VAL A 512 -13.03 9.44 -9.03
C VAL A 512 -12.52 9.39 -10.45
N TYR A 513 -11.62 10.32 -10.80
CA TYR A 513 -11.12 10.49 -12.16
C TYR A 513 -9.63 10.73 -12.16
N ARG A 514 -8.95 10.30 -13.22
CA ARG A 514 -7.57 10.68 -13.53
C ARG A 514 -7.55 11.77 -14.59
N THR A 515 -6.78 12.82 -14.37
CA THR A 515 -6.87 14.08 -15.11
C THR A 515 -5.57 14.53 -15.78
N ASP A 516 -4.45 13.84 -15.54
CA ASP A 516 -3.12 14.23 -16.06
C ASP A 516 -2.89 13.93 -17.55
N THR A 517 -3.78 13.16 -18.19
CA THR A 517 -3.63 12.73 -19.60
C THR A 517 -4.46 13.58 -20.57
N GLU A 518 -4.26 13.39 -21.87
CA GLU A 518 -5.02 14.07 -22.95
C GLU A 518 -6.55 13.92 -22.82
N THR A 519 -7.00 12.81 -22.24
CA THR A 519 -8.40 12.59 -21.90
C THR A 519 -8.53 12.27 -20.41
N VAL A 520 -9.68 12.59 -19.83
CA VAL A 520 -10.02 12.18 -18.48
C VAL A 520 -10.35 10.69 -18.49
N LYS A 521 -9.80 9.95 -17.52
CA LYS A 521 -10.10 8.52 -17.37
C LYS A 521 -10.96 8.29 -16.14
N ASP A 522 -12.04 7.55 -16.34
CA ASP A 522 -12.86 7.06 -15.24
C ASP A 522 -12.03 6.20 -14.28
N GLY A 523 -12.26 6.42 -12.99
CA GLY A 523 -11.90 5.48 -11.95
C GLY A 523 -12.85 4.28 -11.94
N GLY A 524 -12.41 3.19 -11.31
CA GLY A 524 -13.23 2.01 -11.11
C GLY A 524 -13.07 0.99 -12.23
N CYS A 525 -14.18 0.53 -12.79
CA CYS A 525 -14.21 -0.63 -13.68
C CYS A 525 -15.33 -0.57 -14.72
N THR A 526 -15.25 -1.42 -15.75
CA THR A 526 -16.25 -1.53 -16.82
C THR A 526 -16.65 -2.99 -17.07
N THR A 527 -17.88 -3.23 -17.50
CA THR A 527 -18.36 -4.54 -17.96
C THR A 527 -18.31 -4.70 -19.47
N HIS A 528 -17.90 -3.66 -20.21
CA HIS A 528 -17.86 -3.67 -21.67
C HIS A 528 -16.64 -4.43 -22.22
N THR A 529 -16.89 -5.42 -23.07
CA THR A 529 -15.85 -6.15 -23.82
C THR A 529 -15.03 -5.19 -24.69
N GLY A 530 -13.72 -5.44 -24.79
CA GLY A 530 -12.79 -4.61 -25.56
C GLY A 530 -12.08 -3.52 -24.75
N GLY A 531 -12.28 -3.48 -23.43
CA GLY A 531 -11.54 -2.59 -22.54
C GLY A 531 -10.06 -2.96 -22.41
N LYS A 532 -9.22 -1.96 -22.06
CA LYS A 532 -7.80 -2.17 -21.76
C LYS A 532 -7.60 -2.56 -20.30
N LEU A 533 -6.66 -3.48 -20.06
CA LEU A 533 -6.26 -3.87 -18.71
C LEU A 533 -5.27 -2.86 -18.10
N ALA A 534 -5.49 -2.56 -16.83
CA ALA A 534 -4.56 -1.84 -15.97
C ALA A 534 -3.75 -2.87 -15.15
N ILE A 535 -2.49 -3.12 -15.53
CA ILE A 535 -1.66 -4.19 -14.93
C ILE A 535 -0.55 -3.59 -14.06
N PHE A 536 -0.45 -4.06 -12.82
CA PHE A 536 0.64 -3.72 -11.90
C PHE A 536 1.22 -4.96 -11.20
N PRO A 537 2.56 -5.09 -11.09
CA PRO A 537 3.55 -4.30 -11.81
C PRO A 537 3.48 -4.60 -13.32
N ARG A 538 3.76 -3.59 -14.15
CA ARG A 538 3.80 -3.77 -15.62
C ARG A 538 4.96 -4.66 -16.06
N TYR A 539 6.04 -4.68 -15.27
CA TYR A 539 7.25 -5.41 -15.55
C TYR A 539 7.42 -6.52 -14.52
N VAL A 540 7.62 -7.74 -14.99
CA VAL A 540 7.65 -8.95 -14.17
C VAL A 540 8.80 -9.86 -14.59
N THR A 541 9.17 -10.78 -13.69
CA THR A 541 10.19 -11.78 -14.00
C THR A 541 9.65 -12.86 -14.93
N MET A 542 10.48 -13.29 -15.89
CA MET A 542 10.19 -14.44 -16.75
C MET A 542 10.10 -15.75 -15.96
N PHE A 543 10.59 -15.82 -14.73
CA PHE A 543 10.49 -17.03 -13.89
C PHE A 543 9.09 -17.26 -13.32
N GLY A 544 8.15 -16.35 -13.53
CA GLY A 544 6.80 -16.43 -12.97
C GLY A 544 6.76 -16.11 -11.47
N GLY A 545 5.63 -16.40 -10.82
CA GLY A 545 5.45 -16.21 -9.37
C GLY A 545 5.21 -14.77 -8.92
N THR A 546 5.20 -13.79 -9.82
CA THR A 546 4.87 -12.40 -9.49
C THR A 546 3.36 -12.24 -9.38
N VAL A 547 2.88 -11.64 -8.29
CA VAL A 547 1.46 -11.30 -8.13
C VAL A 547 1.16 -10.01 -8.91
N LEU A 548 0.35 -10.13 -9.96
CA LEU A 548 -0.23 -9.02 -10.69
C LEU A 548 -1.53 -8.56 -10.02
N SER A 549 -1.67 -7.27 -9.82
CA SER A 549 -2.95 -6.58 -9.62
C SER A 549 -3.44 -6.11 -10.98
N ILE A 550 -4.58 -6.63 -11.42
CA ILE A 550 -5.14 -6.35 -12.74
C ILE A 550 -6.50 -5.68 -12.58
N GLY A 551 -6.62 -4.46 -13.07
CA GLY A 551 -7.85 -3.67 -13.15
C GLY A 551 -8.38 -3.51 -14.56
N GLY A 552 -9.56 -2.91 -14.68
CA GLY A 552 -10.28 -2.75 -15.94
C GLY A 552 -11.69 -3.35 -15.85
N PRO A 553 -11.84 -4.68 -15.78
CA PRO A 553 -13.14 -5.32 -15.65
C PRO A 553 -13.78 -5.06 -14.28
N CYS A 554 -15.11 -4.91 -14.26
CA CYS A 554 -15.87 -5.07 -13.04
C CYS A 554 -15.99 -6.55 -12.71
N VAL A 555 -15.67 -6.91 -11.47
CA VAL A 555 -15.68 -8.30 -11.00
C VAL A 555 -16.47 -8.43 -9.72
N GLU A 556 -17.09 -9.58 -9.54
CA GLU A 556 -17.79 -10.01 -8.34
C GLU A 556 -17.15 -11.28 -7.75
N PRO A 557 -17.34 -11.57 -6.46
CA PRO A 557 -16.72 -12.74 -5.81
C PRO A 557 -17.04 -14.09 -6.47
N ASN A 558 -18.19 -14.20 -7.14
CA ASN A 558 -18.66 -15.44 -7.77
C ASN A 558 -18.34 -15.51 -9.28
N ASP A 559 -17.61 -14.53 -9.82
CA ASP A 559 -17.24 -14.53 -11.24
C ASP A 559 -16.15 -15.54 -11.52
N THR A 560 -16.25 -16.22 -12.66
CA THR A 560 -15.18 -17.05 -13.17
C THR A 560 -14.22 -16.17 -13.96
N ILE A 561 -12.98 -16.05 -13.47
CA ILE A 561 -11.93 -15.21 -14.06
C ILE A 561 -10.86 -16.11 -14.66
N SER A 562 -10.60 -15.92 -15.95
CA SER A 562 -9.53 -16.62 -16.68
C SER A 562 -8.58 -15.61 -17.29
N ILE A 563 -7.28 -15.85 -17.17
CA ILE A 563 -6.25 -15.00 -17.79
C ILE A 563 -5.34 -15.85 -18.68
N MET A 564 -5.00 -15.29 -19.84
CA MET A 564 -4.11 -15.92 -20.83
C MET A 564 -2.96 -14.97 -21.14
N PHE A 565 -1.76 -15.55 -21.23
CA PHE A 565 -0.56 -14.86 -21.69
C PHE A 565 -0.15 -15.42 -23.05
N ARG A 566 -0.04 -14.58 -24.08
CA ARG A 566 0.40 -14.95 -25.44
C ARG A 566 -0.42 -16.10 -26.08
N ASN A 567 -1.72 -16.17 -25.81
CA ASN A 567 -2.62 -17.23 -26.30
C ASN A 567 -2.24 -18.65 -25.86
N LYS A 568 -1.44 -18.82 -24.80
CA LYS A 568 -1.23 -20.14 -24.21
C LYS A 568 -2.43 -20.53 -23.34
N PRO A 569 -2.95 -21.77 -23.44
CA PRO A 569 -4.15 -22.24 -22.75
C PRO A 569 -3.92 -22.59 -21.27
N GLU A 570 -2.78 -22.23 -20.67
CA GLU A 570 -2.53 -22.48 -19.25
C GLU A 570 -3.49 -21.64 -18.39
N VAL A 571 -4.39 -22.32 -17.67
CA VAL A 571 -5.32 -21.67 -16.74
C VAL A 571 -4.53 -21.20 -15.53
N ILE A 572 -4.31 -19.89 -15.47
CA ILE A 572 -3.67 -19.25 -14.33
C ILE A 572 -4.74 -18.85 -13.32
N THR A 573 -4.57 -19.28 -12.08
CA THR A 573 -5.49 -18.96 -10.98
C THR A 573 -5.43 -17.47 -10.68
N CYS A 574 -6.52 -16.76 -10.99
CA CYS A 574 -6.78 -15.41 -10.50
C CYS A 574 -7.73 -15.48 -9.30
N THR A 575 -7.54 -14.59 -8.33
CA THR A 575 -8.41 -14.43 -7.18
C THR A 575 -9.08 -13.07 -7.20
N PHE A 576 -10.35 -13.02 -6.81
CA PHE A 576 -11.05 -11.77 -6.56
C PHE A 576 -10.30 -10.96 -5.49
N PHE A 577 -10.04 -9.68 -5.76
CA PHE A 577 -9.38 -8.79 -4.80
C PHE A 577 -10.30 -7.63 -4.39
N SER A 578 -10.90 -6.95 -5.36
CA SER A 578 -11.91 -5.91 -5.14
C SER A 578 -12.83 -5.85 -6.36
N PHE A 579 -13.91 -5.06 -6.29
CA PHE A 579 -14.88 -4.96 -7.39
C PHE A 579 -14.29 -4.48 -8.73
N ASN A 580 -13.11 -3.86 -8.72
CA ASN A 580 -12.40 -3.30 -9.86
C ASN A 580 -11.01 -3.90 -10.08
N ALA A 581 -10.65 -4.97 -9.34
CA ALA A 581 -9.34 -5.57 -9.47
C ALA A 581 -9.33 -7.06 -9.11
N VAL A 582 -8.51 -7.81 -9.83
CA VAL A 582 -8.19 -9.21 -9.55
C VAL A 582 -6.70 -9.37 -9.30
N ARG A 583 -6.33 -10.44 -8.60
CA ARG A 583 -4.93 -10.83 -8.38
C ARG A 583 -4.61 -12.10 -9.11
N CYS A 584 -3.64 -12.07 -10.02
CA CYS A 584 -3.22 -13.22 -10.81
C CYS A 584 -1.73 -13.46 -10.60
N ILE A 585 -1.27 -14.71 -10.63
CA ILE A 585 0.16 -15.03 -10.51
C ILE A 585 0.73 -15.24 -11.90
N THR A 586 1.80 -14.53 -12.26
CA THR A 586 2.43 -14.69 -13.58
C THR A 586 2.95 -16.13 -13.77
N PRO A 587 2.76 -16.73 -14.96
CA PRO A 587 3.35 -18.03 -15.27
C PRO A 587 4.84 -17.87 -15.54
N MET A 588 5.56 -18.99 -15.61
CA MET A 588 6.92 -18.99 -16.15
C MET A 588 6.88 -18.78 -17.66
N MET A 589 7.69 -17.84 -18.17
CA MET A 589 7.84 -17.52 -19.56
C MET A 589 9.26 -17.84 -20.03
N TYR A 590 9.41 -18.39 -21.24
CA TYR A 590 10.70 -18.80 -21.82
C TYR A 590 11.35 -17.73 -22.69
N GLU A 591 10.71 -16.56 -22.83
CA GLU A 591 11.16 -15.42 -23.60
C GLU A 591 10.93 -14.13 -22.81
N THR A 592 11.72 -13.10 -23.11
CA THR A 592 11.58 -11.75 -22.55
C THR A 592 10.93 -10.81 -23.54
N GLY A 593 10.29 -9.75 -23.05
CA GLY A 593 9.66 -8.71 -23.85
C GLY A 593 8.19 -8.50 -23.50
N ASP A 594 7.53 -7.70 -24.33
CA ASP A 594 6.11 -7.39 -24.17
C ASP A 594 5.24 -8.60 -24.54
N VAL A 595 4.36 -8.98 -23.62
CA VAL A 595 3.44 -10.10 -23.76
C VAL A 595 2.02 -9.60 -23.68
N ASN A 596 1.23 -9.95 -24.70
CA ASN A 596 -0.22 -9.70 -24.70
C ASN A 596 -0.89 -10.56 -23.63
N VAL A 597 -1.68 -9.90 -22.80
CA VAL A 597 -2.48 -10.48 -21.72
C VAL A 597 -3.94 -10.33 -22.09
N THR A 598 -4.67 -11.44 -22.07
CA THR A 598 -6.11 -11.46 -22.28
C THR A 598 -6.78 -11.95 -21.01
N LEU A 599 -7.69 -11.16 -20.46
CA LEU A 599 -8.47 -11.52 -19.28
C LEU A 599 -9.94 -11.64 -19.66
N THR A 600 -10.54 -12.76 -19.30
CA THR A 600 -11.93 -13.08 -19.53
C THR A 600 -12.66 -13.15 -18.19
N VAL A 601 -13.74 -12.39 -18.05
CA VAL A 601 -14.66 -12.45 -16.91
C VAL A 601 -15.97 -13.03 -17.38
N LEU A 602 -16.35 -14.18 -16.81
CA LEU A 602 -17.65 -14.79 -17.00
C LEU A 602 -18.52 -14.47 -15.77
N HIS A 603 -19.51 -13.61 -15.97
CA HIS A 603 -20.52 -13.27 -14.98
C HIS A 603 -21.85 -13.88 -15.41
N ARG A 604 -22.29 -14.95 -14.74
CA ARG A 604 -23.48 -15.74 -15.09
C ARG A 604 -23.41 -16.25 -16.54
N HIS A 605 -24.18 -15.66 -17.46
CA HIS A 605 -24.21 -16.01 -18.89
C HIS A 605 -23.49 -14.98 -19.79
N ASN A 606 -22.96 -13.90 -19.22
CA ASN A 606 -22.29 -12.85 -19.97
C ASN A 606 -20.77 -13.02 -19.87
N THR A 607 -20.12 -13.03 -21.03
CA THR A 607 -18.66 -13.09 -21.14
C THR A 607 -18.13 -11.73 -21.57
N SER A 608 -17.15 -11.21 -20.83
CA SER A 608 -16.44 -9.99 -21.17
C SER A 608 -14.94 -10.25 -21.29
N VAL A 609 -14.31 -9.68 -22.31
CA VAL A 609 -12.90 -9.91 -22.65
C VAL A 609 -12.15 -8.60 -22.70
N PHE A 610 -10.99 -8.58 -22.06
CA PHE A 610 -10.13 -7.42 -21.89
C PHE A 610 -8.70 -7.75 -22.29
N THR A 611 -7.97 -6.79 -22.84
CA THR A 611 -6.60 -6.99 -23.30
C THR A 611 -5.64 -5.98 -22.71
N GLY A 612 -4.40 -6.39 -22.49
CA GLY A 612 -3.33 -5.54 -21.98
C GLY A 612 -1.95 -6.07 -22.35
N ILE A 613 -0.92 -5.39 -21.88
CA ILE A 613 0.47 -5.75 -22.12
C ILE A 613 1.18 -5.85 -20.77
N CYS A 614 1.89 -6.95 -20.56
CA CYS A 614 2.78 -7.19 -19.43
C CYS A 614 4.18 -7.52 -19.97
N THR A 615 5.22 -6.91 -19.43
CA THR A 615 6.60 -7.05 -19.93
C THR A 615 7.37 -8.04 -19.06
N PHE A 616 7.84 -9.15 -19.63
CA PHE A 616 8.62 -10.16 -18.92
C PHE A 616 10.13 -9.93 -19.12
N GLY A 617 10.90 -9.91 -18.03
CA GLY A 617 12.35 -9.71 -18.05
C GLY A 617 13.11 -10.75 -17.23
N ILE A 618 14.42 -10.86 -17.43
CA ILE A 618 15.29 -11.78 -16.67
C ILE A 618 15.60 -11.23 -15.26
N CYS A 619 15.49 -9.90 -15.06
CA CYS A 619 15.70 -9.17 -13.79
C CYS A 619 14.96 -7.81 -13.83
N MET A 620 14.39 -7.36 -12.69
CA MET A 620 13.92 -5.99 -12.44
C MET A 620 13.99 -5.77 -10.91
N PHE A 621 14.90 -5.00 -10.30
CA PHE A 621 15.42 -3.67 -10.60
C PHE A 621 16.96 -3.62 -10.50
N GLY A 622 17.61 -2.79 -11.33
CA GLY A 622 19.01 -2.39 -11.18
C GLY A 622 20.01 -3.19 -12.03
N ILE A 623 20.73 -2.47 -12.89
CA ILE A 623 21.80 -2.95 -13.77
C ILE A 623 22.89 -3.70 -12.99
N CYS A 624 23.39 -4.81 -13.53
CA CYS A 624 24.80 -5.25 -13.44
C CYS A 624 25.06 -6.40 -14.44
N THR A 625 25.39 -6.06 -15.69
CA THR A 625 26.40 -6.83 -16.42
C THR A 625 27.75 -6.19 -16.11
N PHE A 626 28.54 -6.79 -15.24
CA PHE A 626 29.96 -6.46 -15.12
C PHE A 626 30.77 -7.52 -15.88
N GLU A 627 31.36 -7.12 -17.00
CA GLU A 627 32.60 -7.74 -17.47
C GLU A 627 33.70 -7.36 -16.48
N THR A 628 34.33 -8.38 -15.91
CA THR A 628 35.47 -8.23 -15.02
C THR A 628 36.70 -7.74 -15.80
N ARG A 629 37.04 -6.46 -15.66
CA ARG A 629 38.43 -6.03 -15.85
C ARG A 629 39.09 -5.88 -14.48
N ARG A 630 40.16 -6.65 -14.30
CA ARG A 630 41.07 -6.57 -13.15
C ARG A 630 41.67 -5.16 -13.06
N SER A 631 41.53 -4.52 -11.91
CA SER A 631 42.40 -3.43 -11.50
C SER A 631 42.60 -3.47 -9.99
N ASN A 632 43.86 -3.39 -9.58
CA ASN A 632 44.37 -3.60 -8.22
C ASN A 632 43.84 -2.58 -7.21
N CYS A 633 43.68 -3.06 -5.98
CA CYS A 633 43.29 -2.31 -4.79
C CYS A 633 44.36 -1.31 -4.32
N SER A 634 43.89 -0.18 -3.80
CA SER A 634 44.46 0.45 -2.60
C SER A 634 43.35 1.22 -1.88
N CYS A 635 42.96 0.77 -0.68
CA CYS A 635 42.18 1.60 0.24
C CYS A 635 43.12 2.65 0.83
N ASN A 636 42.82 3.93 0.63
CA ASN A 636 43.39 5.02 1.42
C ASN A 636 42.25 5.81 2.05
N GLN A 637 42.26 5.77 3.39
CA GLN A 637 41.66 6.61 4.44
C GLN A 637 40.30 7.27 4.19
#